data_AF-A0A6N8U9Q8-F1
#
_entry.id   AF-A0A6N8U9Q8-F1
#
_cell.length_a   1.000
_cell.length_b   1.000
_cell.length_c   1.000
_cell.angle_alpha   90.00
_cell.angle_beta   90.00
_cell.angle_gamma   90.00
#
_symmetry.space_group_name_H-M   'P 1'
#
loop_
_entity.id
_entity.type
_entity.pdbx_description
1 polymer ?
#
loop_
_entity_poly.entity_id
_entity_poly.type
_entity_poly.pdbx_seq_one_letter_code
_entity_poly.pdbx_strand_id
1 'polypeptide(L)'
;MKEYTIAFVGNPNVGKSAWINALSHADFKIGNWPGVTIERKEATVTWQDDSYHLIDLPGTYSLDDITNEEIITSQFLKQEKVDCIVNVVDATNLQRNLYLTLLLRELQVPMILLLNFMDEADRYHIHIEIQKLSRRLQIPVIAASAYDASKYEHVQQEIIDQSGKTVFYYPLLPDVDYEKYVALFHYVEQHIPHFLKLEDKQICDMITKIREGDRETALQFRTWGIDEEKLKQKLEPFGEAVMKEKRYEVIHSLMKYVKENEDLRLEKTRRIDKLLLHRFWGLPLFFLLFSLLLLFVFHGSAPLNDFIDYTVHEYISKYVYLLLSWAPKVLRELVVNGIIAGVGGVLVFIPLMAFLYLMLAILEESGYMSRIAFLLDRAMRNFHLSGKSFVSLLIGFGCNVPAVYATRTLDNERQKKLTAVLIPFMSCGARLPVYVLFAAAFFKQKAGLMIVTVYAIGILLALLLAMIFSRFQTFQDHDLFVLELPPYRVPKLKTVFHKVKLEVKGYIKKATNVVLWAMILIWVISYFPKGNIESSYIASFGRSASVLYQPLGFGTRWETVASLPGSVIAKETVVGFLDQVLLKTKSDVTYEWNLWEDTRTLAVKLGSAVKDSAVNMVTIGGYEKQSDSLVHAISELWTDRLAKLRAFCFMLYVLLSIPCVMTLNAIYREYGRKLLLISISTMLIVPYLTAFFIFQIFSLIL
;
A
#
# COMPACT_ATOMS: atom_id res chain seq x y z
N MET A 1 -16.90 21.76 -31.07
CA MET A 1 -16.45 20.78 -30.08
C MET A 1 -17.02 21.20 -28.74
N LYS A 2 -18.11 20.54 -28.34
CA LYS A 2 -18.62 20.65 -26.98
C LYS A 2 -17.73 19.80 -26.08
N GLU A 3 -17.59 20.23 -24.83
CA GLU A 3 -16.86 19.49 -23.81
C GLU A 3 -17.87 18.92 -22.81
N TYR A 4 -17.80 17.61 -22.60
CA TYR A 4 -18.66 16.87 -21.68
C TYR A 4 -17.82 16.24 -20.56
N THR A 5 -18.29 16.37 -19.32
CA THR A 5 -17.66 15.73 -18.16
C THR A 5 -18.42 14.46 -17.79
N ILE A 6 -17.72 13.32 -17.84
CA ILE A 6 -18.29 12.00 -17.57
C ILE A 6 -17.66 11.44 -16.29
N ALA A 7 -18.47 11.30 -15.24
CA ALA A 7 -18.01 10.78 -13.95
C ALA A 7 -18.24 9.27 -13.87
N PHE A 8 -17.16 8.51 -13.69
CA PHE A 8 -17.24 7.07 -13.41
C PHE A 8 -17.36 6.87 -11.89
N VAL A 9 -18.48 6.31 -11.45
CA VAL A 9 -18.81 6.11 -10.03
C VAL A 9 -19.18 4.65 -9.78
N GLY A 10 -19.01 4.18 -8.55
CA GLY A 10 -19.31 2.80 -8.19
C GLY A 10 -18.51 2.37 -6.97
N ASN A 11 -18.86 1.22 -6.40
CA ASN A 11 -18.17 0.67 -5.23
C ASN A 11 -16.68 0.43 -5.51
N PRO A 12 -15.84 0.30 -4.47
CA PRO A 12 -14.46 -0.18 -4.63
C PRO A 12 -14.41 -1.51 -5.40
N ASN A 13 -13.39 -1.68 -6.25
CA ASN A 13 -13.09 -2.92 -6.98
C ASN A 13 -14.15 -3.42 -8.01
N VAL A 14 -15.12 -2.61 -8.39
CA VAL A 14 -16.12 -2.94 -9.44
C VAL A 14 -15.60 -2.84 -10.87
N GLY A 15 -14.35 -2.41 -11.07
CA GLY A 15 -13.70 -2.31 -12.39
C GLY A 15 -13.84 -0.97 -13.12
N LYS A 16 -14.09 0.15 -12.41
CA LYS A 16 -14.15 1.51 -12.98
C LYS A 16 -12.94 1.86 -13.86
N SER A 17 -11.73 1.79 -13.29
CA SER A 17 -10.51 2.13 -14.02
C SER A 17 -10.26 1.19 -15.22
N ALA A 18 -10.76 -0.06 -15.18
CA ALA A 18 -10.64 -0.98 -16.31
C ALA A 18 -11.52 -0.52 -17.49
N TRP A 19 -12.73 -0.04 -17.22
CA TRP A 19 -13.61 0.52 -18.23
C TRP A 19 -13.08 1.82 -18.84
N ILE A 20 -12.56 2.73 -18.03
CA ILE A 20 -11.98 3.98 -18.57
C ILE A 20 -10.77 3.67 -19.45
N ASN A 21 -9.92 2.71 -19.06
CA ASN A 21 -8.80 2.28 -19.90
C ASN A 21 -9.27 1.66 -21.23
N ALA A 22 -10.29 0.78 -21.15
CA ALA A 22 -10.88 0.15 -22.33
C ALA A 22 -11.48 1.17 -23.31
N LEU A 23 -12.15 2.21 -22.81
CA LEU A 23 -12.82 3.24 -23.61
C LEU A 23 -11.87 4.34 -24.12
N SER A 24 -10.78 4.61 -23.41
CA SER A 24 -9.88 5.72 -23.75
C SER A 24 -8.73 5.37 -24.68
N HIS A 25 -8.33 4.11 -24.76
CA HIS A 25 -7.17 3.64 -25.55
C HIS A 25 -5.85 4.41 -25.27
N ALA A 26 -5.80 5.24 -24.23
CA ALA A 26 -4.73 6.17 -23.92
C ALA A 26 -4.29 6.02 -22.45
N ASP A 27 -3.04 6.40 -22.16
CA ASP A 27 -2.51 6.39 -20.79
C ASP A 27 -3.22 7.46 -19.94
N PHE A 28 -3.68 7.07 -18.74
CA PHE A 28 -4.27 8.00 -17.77
C PHE A 28 -3.32 9.16 -17.43
N LYS A 29 -3.88 10.37 -17.29
CA LYS A 29 -3.24 11.39 -16.46
C LYS A 29 -3.48 11.04 -15.00
N ILE A 30 -2.40 10.70 -14.28
CA ILE A 30 -2.45 10.36 -12.86
C ILE A 30 -1.95 11.56 -12.06
N GLY A 31 -2.82 12.11 -11.23
CA GLY A 31 -2.53 13.13 -10.22
C GLY A 31 -3.02 12.72 -8.85
N ASN A 32 -3.05 13.66 -7.91
CA ASN A 32 -3.70 13.48 -6.60
C ASN A 32 -4.86 14.48 -6.48
N TRP A 33 -5.92 14.08 -5.79
CA TRP A 33 -6.97 15.01 -5.40
C TRP A 33 -6.41 16.11 -4.48
N PRO A 34 -6.88 17.37 -4.59
CA PRO A 34 -6.36 18.48 -3.78
C PRO A 34 -6.43 18.18 -2.27
N GLY A 35 -5.30 18.30 -1.57
CA GLY A 35 -5.24 18.18 -0.11
C GLY A 35 -5.24 16.75 0.45
N VAL A 36 -5.32 15.72 -0.40
CA VAL A 36 -5.35 14.31 0.01
C VAL A 36 -4.37 13.45 -0.80
N THR A 37 -4.17 12.21 -0.37
CA THR A 37 -3.26 11.21 -0.99
C THR A 37 -3.97 10.30 -1.98
N ILE A 38 -5.25 10.54 -2.24
CA ILE A 38 -6.07 9.72 -3.14
C ILE A 38 -5.73 10.07 -4.58
N GLU A 39 -5.40 9.05 -5.38
CA GLU A 39 -5.07 9.20 -6.79
C GLU A 39 -6.28 9.70 -7.58
N ARG A 40 -6.06 10.68 -8.45
CA ARG A 40 -7.02 11.20 -9.42
C ARG A 40 -6.62 10.72 -10.80
N LYS A 41 -7.47 9.93 -11.45
CA LYS A 41 -7.22 9.37 -12.79
C LYS A 41 -8.20 9.96 -13.79
N GLU A 42 -7.65 10.50 -14.87
CA GLU A 42 -8.44 11.16 -15.89
C GLU A 42 -7.96 10.76 -17.28
N ALA A 43 -8.91 10.67 -18.21
CA ALA A 43 -8.65 10.52 -19.62
C ALA A 43 -9.51 11.50 -20.40
N THR A 44 -9.03 11.94 -21.57
CA THR A 44 -9.82 12.77 -22.48
C THR A 44 -9.85 12.05 -23.82
N VAL A 45 -11.05 11.88 -24.34
CA VAL A 45 -11.32 11.15 -25.58
C VAL A 45 -12.17 12.02 -26.48
N THR A 46 -12.01 11.86 -27.79
CA THR A 46 -12.80 12.58 -28.77
C THR A 46 -13.70 11.57 -29.50
N TRP A 47 -15.01 11.76 -29.39
CA TRP A 47 -16.02 10.93 -30.06
C TRP A 47 -16.95 11.84 -30.85
N GLN A 48 -17.24 11.51 -32.12
CA GLN A 48 -18.17 12.26 -32.99
C GLN A 48 -17.98 13.80 -32.94
N ASP A 49 -16.74 14.26 -33.05
CA ASP A 49 -16.33 15.69 -33.02
C ASP A 49 -16.50 16.46 -31.70
N ASP A 50 -16.92 15.78 -30.62
CA ASP A 50 -17.01 16.31 -29.27
C ASP A 50 -15.96 15.69 -28.32
N SER A 51 -15.60 16.45 -27.28
CA SER A 51 -14.58 16.06 -26.30
C SER A 51 -15.23 15.56 -25.02
N TYR A 52 -14.83 14.38 -24.55
CA TYR A 52 -15.34 13.75 -23.35
C TYR A 52 -14.20 13.60 -22.32
N HIS A 53 -14.37 14.26 -21.19
CA HIS A 53 -13.47 14.19 -20.04
C HIS A 53 -13.96 13.08 -19.10
N LEU A 54 -13.29 11.93 -19.17
CA LEU A 54 -13.59 10.75 -18.34
C LEU A 54 -12.82 10.84 -17.03
N ILE A 55 -13.55 10.90 -15.91
CA ILE A 55 -12.98 11.06 -14.57
C ILE A 55 -13.31 9.83 -13.72
N ASP A 56 -12.29 9.16 -13.19
CA ASP A 56 -12.43 8.07 -12.23
C ASP A 56 -12.63 8.66 -10.83
N LEU A 57 -13.85 8.59 -10.29
CA LEU A 57 -14.09 9.00 -8.91
C LEU A 57 -13.69 7.88 -7.95
N PRO A 58 -13.21 8.23 -6.73
CA PRO A 58 -12.90 7.24 -5.71
C PRO A 58 -14.06 6.26 -5.48
N GLY A 59 -13.74 4.99 -5.24
CA GLY A 59 -14.78 4.00 -4.98
C GLY A 59 -15.47 4.26 -3.64
N THR A 60 -16.79 4.37 -3.66
CA THR A 60 -17.59 4.66 -2.47
C THR A 60 -18.81 3.74 -2.35
N TYR A 61 -19.31 3.52 -1.13
CA TYR A 61 -20.55 2.80 -0.85
C TYR A 61 -21.75 3.70 -0.60
N SER A 62 -21.53 4.93 -0.14
CA SER A 62 -22.56 5.94 0.09
C SER A 62 -22.08 7.34 -0.32
N LEU A 63 -22.86 8.37 0.01
CA LEU A 63 -22.50 9.78 -0.19
C LEU A 63 -22.63 10.55 1.13
N ASP A 64 -22.42 9.86 2.26
CA ASP A 64 -22.67 10.38 3.61
C ASP A 64 -21.49 11.22 4.16
N ASP A 65 -20.49 11.50 3.32
CA ASP A 65 -19.32 12.34 3.63
C ASP A 65 -18.50 11.87 4.85
N ILE A 66 -18.42 10.55 5.10
CA ILE A 66 -17.68 9.97 6.24
C ILE A 66 -16.22 9.74 5.88
N THR A 67 -15.98 9.04 4.78
CA THR A 67 -14.62 8.77 4.28
C THR A 67 -14.13 9.87 3.34
N ASN A 68 -12.82 10.02 3.15
CA ASN A 68 -12.31 11.01 2.20
C ASN A 68 -12.75 10.68 0.77
N GLU A 69 -12.80 9.40 0.42
CA GLU A 69 -13.31 8.90 -0.85
C GLU A 69 -14.77 9.32 -1.06
N GLU A 70 -15.62 9.18 -0.04
CA GLU A 70 -17.00 9.67 -0.03
C GLU A 70 -17.08 11.18 -0.18
N ILE A 71 -16.32 11.93 0.63
CA ILE A 71 -16.29 13.40 0.61
C ILE A 71 -15.90 13.90 -0.79
N ILE A 72 -14.84 13.35 -1.37
CA ILE A 72 -14.36 13.75 -2.70
C ILE A 72 -15.42 13.44 -3.76
N THR A 73 -16.00 12.25 -3.72
CA THR A 73 -17.00 11.82 -4.70
C THR A 73 -18.27 12.67 -4.60
N SER A 74 -18.78 12.85 -3.39
CA SER A 74 -19.96 13.68 -3.07
C SER A 74 -19.76 15.14 -3.44
N GLN A 75 -18.64 15.75 -3.04
CA GLN A 75 -18.32 17.14 -3.39
C GLN A 75 -18.17 17.33 -4.89
N PHE A 76 -17.45 16.44 -5.57
CA PHE A 76 -17.27 16.53 -7.02
C PHE A 76 -18.63 16.46 -7.73
N LEU A 77 -19.48 15.49 -7.39
CA LEU A 77 -20.79 15.33 -8.01
C LEU A 77 -21.77 16.47 -7.71
N LYS A 78 -21.63 17.16 -6.56
CA LYS A 78 -22.49 18.28 -6.17
C LYS A 78 -22.01 19.65 -6.67
N GLN A 79 -20.69 19.85 -6.81
CA GLN A 79 -20.09 21.16 -7.11
C GLN A 79 -19.67 21.31 -8.56
N GLU A 80 -19.16 20.25 -9.19
CA GLU A 80 -18.68 20.28 -10.57
C GLU A 80 -19.82 20.03 -11.55
N LYS A 81 -19.68 20.54 -12.76
CA LYS A 81 -20.65 20.29 -13.83
C LYS A 81 -20.40 18.89 -14.43
N VAL A 82 -21.22 17.93 -14.03
CA VAL A 82 -21.21 16.55 -14.56
C VAL A 82 -22.36 16.38 -15.56
N ASP A 83 -22.03 16.01 -16.80
CA ASP A 83 -23.01 15.86 -17.89
C ASP A 83 -23.58 14.44 -17.98
N CYS A 84 -22.86 13.44 -17.47
CA CYS A 84 -23.34 12.06 -17.31
C CYS A 84 -22.57 11.29 -16.24
N ILE A 85 -23.26 10.42 -15.50
CA ILE A 85 -22.69 9.45 -14.55
C ILE A 85 -22.66 8.06 -15.19
N VAL A 86 -21.49 7.45 -15.28
CA VAL A 86 -21.35 6.02 -15.58
C VAL A 86 -21.19 5.28 -14.27
N ASN A 87 -22.29 4.70 -13.78
CA ASN A 87 -22.30 3.93 -12.55
C ASN A 87 -21.91 2.47 -12.83
N VAL A 88 -20.67 2.12 -12.51
CA VAL A 88 -20.12 0.78 -12.72
C VAL A 88 -20.44 -0.09 -11.51
N VAL A 89 -21.12 -1.21 -11.76
CA VAL A 89 -21.65 -2.09 -10.72
C VAL A 89 -21.19 -3.53 -10.95
N ASP A 90 -20.75 -4.19 -9.89
CA ASP A 90 -20.41 -5.61 -9.92
C ASP A 90 -21.68 -6.47 -10.04
N ALA A 91 -21.86 -7.14 -11.19
CA ALA A 91 -23.01 -8.01 -11.46
C ALA A 91 -23.07 -9.22 -10.50
N THR A 92 -21.94 -9.64 -9.92
CA THR A 92 -21.89 -10.75 -8.96
C THR A 92 -22.35 -10.36 -7.56
N ASN A 93 -22.45 -9.06 -7.26
CA ASN A 93 -22.88 -8.55 -5.96
C ASN A 93 -23.83 -7.36 -6.12
N LEU A 94 -24.89 -7.55 -6.92
CA LEU A 94 -25.78 -6.47 -7.35
C LEU A 94 -26.45 -5.74 -6.17
N GLN A 95 -26.98 -6.49 -5.19
CA GLN A 95 -27.72 -5.94 -4.05
C GLN A 95 -26.95 -4.82 -3.34
N ARG A 96 -25.66 -5.03 -3.08
CA ARG A 96 -24.83 -4.07 -2.36
C ARG A 96 -24.51 -2.83 -3.18
N ASN A 97 -24.34 -2.98 -4.49
CA ASN A 97 -24.01 -1.88 -5.39
C ASN A 97 -25.22 -1.00 -5.72
N LEU A 98 -26.43 -1.57 -5.68
CA LEU A 98 -27.65 -0.82 -5.95
C LEU A 98 -27.91 0.29 -4.92
N TYR A 99 -27.38 0.21 -3.70
CA TYR A 99 -27.55 1.28 -2.71
C TYR A 99 -26.96 2.62 -3.20
N LEU A 100 -25.71 2.61 -3.64
CA LEU A 100 -25.09 3.80 -4.24
C LEU A 100 -25.84 4.26 -5.50
N THR A 101 -26.32 3.30 -6.30
CA THR A 101 -27.11 3.59 -7.51
C THR A 101 -28.35 4.43 -7.20
N LEU A 102 -29.07 4.11 -6.12
CA LEU A 102 -30.25 4.87 -5.70
C LEU A 102 -29.88 6.29 -5.26
N LEU A 103 -28.79 6.46 -4.52
CA LEU A 103 -28.30 7.77 -4.09
C LEU A 103 -27.88 8.64 -5.28
N LEU A 104 -27.14 8.07 -6.24
CA LEU A 104 -26.71 8.79 -7.43
C LEU A 104 -27.90 9.22 -8.29
N ARG A 105 -28.98 8.42 -8.34
CA ARG A 105 -30.20 8.76 -9.08
C ARG A 105 -30.91 9.99 -8.48
N GLU A 106 -30.80 10.20 -7.16
CA GLU A 106 -31.35 11.37 -6.48
C GLU A 106 -30.65 12.69 -6.89
N LEU A 107 -29.42 12.63 -7.45
CA LEU A 107 -28.66 13.82 -7.91
C LEU A 107 -29.22 14.46 -9.20
N GLN A 108 -30.17 13.80 -9.87
CA GLN A 108 -30.79 14.30 -11.11
C GLN A 108 -29.77 14.59 -12.23
N VAL A 109 -28.76 13.72 -12.37
CA VAL A 109 -27.80 13.74 -13.47
C VAL A 109 -28.08 12.53 -14.37
N PRO A 110 -28.00 12.66 -15.71
CA PRO A 110 -28.15 11.51 -16.60
C PRO A 110 -27.18 10.40 -16.21
N MET A 111 -27.67 9.17 -16.14
CA MET A 111 -26.88 8.05 -15.66
C MET A 111 -26.99 6.85 -16.59
N ILE A 112 -25.92 6.06 -16.63
CA ILE A 112 -25.89 4.71 -17.19
C ILE A 112 -25.49 3.75 -16.10
N LEU A 113 -26.23 2.65 -15.95
CA LEU A 113 -25.86 1.56 -15.06
C LEU A 113 -25.10 0.50 -15.85
N LEU A 114 -23.79 0.41 -15.62
CA LEU A 114 -22.91 -0.53 -16.30
C LEU A 114 -22.66 -1.75 -15.40
N LEU A 115 -23.37 -2.84 -15.65
CA LEU A 115 -23.19 -4.13 -14.98
C LEU A 115 -21.92 -4.80 -15.51
N ASN A 116 -20.84 -4.73 -14.73
CA ASN A 116 -19.54 -5.30 -15.03
C ASN A 116 -19.40 -6.73 -14.49
N PHE A 117 -18.37 -7.44 -14.94
CA PHE A 117 -18.08 -8.85 -14.58
C PHE A 117 -19.18 -9.83 -14.99
N MET A 118 -19.85 -9.58 -16.12
CA MET A 118 -20.84 -10.52 -16.66
C MET A 118 -20.25 -11.91 -16.96
N ASP A 119 -18.96 -11.99 -17.30
CA ASP A 119 -18.25 -13.26 -17.49
C ASP A 119 -18.08 -14.05 -16.18
N GLU A 120 -18.03 -13.38 -15.02
CA GLU A 120 -18.07 -14.02 -13.71
C GLU A 120 -19.52 -14.37 -13.33
N ALA A 121 -20.47 -13.47 -13.60
CA ALA A 121 -21.90 -13.70 -13.35
C ALA A 121 -22.40 -14.96 -14.08
N ASP A 122 -22.05 -15.13 -15.37
CA ASP A 122 -22.40 -16.30 -16.16
C ASP A 122 -21.77 -17.58 -15.60
N ARG A 123 -20.51 -17.52 -15.14
CA ARG A 123 -19.82 -18.65 -14.48
C ARG A 123 -20.46 -19.04 -13.15
N TYR A 124 -21.10 -18.10 -12.46
CA TYR A 124 -21.86 -18.33 -11.24
C TYR A 124 -23.34 -18.63 -11.51
N HIS A 125 -23.75 -18.76 -12.78
CA HIS A 125 -25.14 -18.98 -13.18
C HIS A 125 -26.10 -17.90 -12.65
N ILE A 126 -25.62 -16.65 -12.58
CA ILE A 126 -26.41 -15.48 -12.19
C ILE A 126 -27.09 -14.94 -13.45
N HIS A 127 -28.42 -14.96 -13.47
CA HIS A 127 -29.21 -14.40 -14.56
C HIS A 127 -29.91 -13.12 -14.12
N ILE A 128 -29.56 -12.00 -14.75
CA ILE A 128 -30.12 -10.67 -14.46
C ILE A 128 -31.06 -10.26 -15.59
N GLU A 129 -32.32 -9.94 -15.27
CA GLU A 129 -33.28 -9.44 -16.25
C GLU A 129 -33.08 -7.94 -16.53
N ILE A 130 -32.09 -7.64 -17.38
CA ILE A 130 -31.61 -6.27 -17.69
C ILE A 130 -32.74 -5.31 -18.06
N GLN A 131 -33.65 -5.72 -18.94
CA GLN A 131 -34.75 -4.86 -19.41
C GLN A 131 -35.72 -4.48 -18.28
N LYS A 132 -36.03 -5.40 -17.37
CA LYS A 132 -36.92 -5.13 -16.24
C LYS A 132 -36.24 -4.20 -15.24
N LEU A 133 -34.95 -4.42 -14.97
CA LEU A 133 -34.15 -3.57 -14.10
C LEU A 133 -34.06 -2.14 -14.66
N SER A 134 -33.79 -2.00 -15.95
CA SER A 134 -33.73 -0.71 -16.64
C SER A 134 -35.05 0.05 -16.58
N ARG A 135 -36.18 -0.63 -16.84
CA ARG A 135 -37.52 -0.02 -16.72
C ARG A 135 -37.84 0.43 -15.30
N ARG A 136 -37.51 -0.38 -14.29
CA ARG A 136 -37.82 -0.04 -12.88
C ARG A 136 -36.94 1.11 -12.37
N LEU A 137 -35.67 1.14 -12.76
CA LEU A 137 -34.75 2.23 -12.40
C LEU A 137 -34.95 3.50 -13.23
N GLN A 138 -35.58 3.38 -14.42
CA GLN A 138 -35.66 4.45 -15.43
C GLN A 138 -34.28 4.94 -15.90
N ILE A 139 -33.32 4.02 -15.92
CA ILE A 139 -31.92 4.27 -16.29
C ILE A 139 -31.54 3.21 -17.34
N PRO A 140 -30.78 3.56 -18.40
CA PRO A 140 -30.21 2.57 -19.32
C PRO A 140 -29.26 1.64 -18.57
N VAL A 141 -29.49 0.33 -18.69
CA VAL A 141 -28.67 -0.70 -18.05
C VAL A 141 -27.94 -1.48 -19.14
N ILE A 142 -26.62 -1.51 -19.08
CA ILE A 142 -25.77 -2.26 -20.00
C ILE A 142 -25.08 -3.37 -19.24
N ALA A 143 -25.22 -4.60 -19.72
CA ALA A 143 -24.48 -5.75 -19.22
C ALA A 143 -23.26 -6.01 -20.11
N ALA A 144 -22.07 -5.91 -19.54
CA ALA A 144 -20.82 -6.09 -20.26
C ALA A 144 -19.70 -6.55 -19.33
N SER A 145 -18.55 -6.89 -19.90
CA SER A 145 -17.31 -7.08 -19.15
C SER A 145 -16.28 -6.13 -19.70
N ALA A 146 -15.49 -5.48 -18.83
CA ALA A 146 -14.39 -4.63 -19.27
C ALA A 146 -13.35 -5.39 -20.12
N TYR A 147 -13.38 -6.73 -20.13
CA TYR A 147 -12.52 -7.59 -20.95
C TYR A 147 -13.16 -8.01 -22.29
N ASP A 148 -14.41 -7.65 -22.54
CA ASP A 148 -15.14 -7.97 -23.77
C ASP A 148 -15.18 -6.75 -24.70
N ALA A 149 -14.24 -6.72 -25.65
CA ALA A 149 -14.11 -5.64 -26.62
C ALA A 149 -15.35 -5.45 -27.52
N SER A 150 -16.18 -6.48 -27.68
CA SER A 150 -17.38 -6.39 -28.52
C SER A 150 -18.45 -5.43 -27.98
N LYS A 151 -18.35 -5.06 -26.69
CA LYS A 151 -19.32 -4.20 -26.00
C LYS A 151 -18.88 -2.74 -25.89
N TYR A 152 -17.64 -2.41 -26.23
CA TYR A 152 -17.10 -1.06 -26.00
C TYR A 152 -17.83 0.00 -26.83
N GLU A 153 -18.09 -0.29 -28.10
CA GLU A 153 -18.81 0.63 -29.01
C GLU A 153 -20.23 0.92 -28.52
N HIS A 154 -20.92 -0.09 -28.00
CA HIS A 154 -22.26 0.07 -27.43
C HIS A 154 -22.25 0.95 -26.17
N VAL A 155 -21.26 0.75 -25.26
CA VAL A 155 -21.12 1.58 -24.06
C VAL A 155 -20.76 3.02 -24.44
N GLN A 156 -19.85 3.21 -25.40
CA GLN A 156 -19.49 4.52 -25.92
C GLN A 156 -20.72 5.25 -26.47
N GLN A 157 -21.52 4.58 -27.30
CA GLN A 157 -22.69 5.18 -27.91
C GLN A 157 -23.74 5.59 -26.88
N GLU A 158 -23.99 4.77 -25.86
CA GLU A 158 -24.92 5.15 -24.78
C GLU A 158 -24.41 6.36 -23.98
N ILE A 159 -23.09 6.47 -23.73
CA ILE A 159 -22.52 7.66 -23.07
C ILE A 159 -22.77 8.90 -23.91
N ILE A 160 -22.53 8.84 -25.22
CA ILE A 160 -22.80 9.94 -26.14
C ILE A 160 -24.28 10.33 -26.08
N ASP A 161 -25.17 9.34 -26.15
CA ASP A 161 -26.61 9.56 -26.14
C ASP A 161 -27.11 10.17 -24.82
N GLN A 162 -26.54 9.79 -23.67
CA GLN A 162 -26.97 10.30 -22.37
C GLN A 162 -26.32 11.64 -21.98
N SER A 163 -25.19 11.99 -22.58
CA SER A 163 -24.42 13.19 -22.22
C SER A 163 -25.19 14.48 -22.48
N GLY A 164 -25.43 15.25 -21.42
CA GLY A 164 -26.10 16.54 -21.50
C GLY A 164 -27.63 16.46 -21.70
N LYS A 165 -28.25 15.28 -21.54
CA LYS A 165 -29.71 15.16 -21.46
C LYS A 165 -30.23 15.78 -20.17
N THR A 166 -31.45 16.31 -20.21
CA THR A 166 -32.20 16.69 -19.00
C THR A 166 -32.99 15.48 -18.52
N VAL A 167 -32.79 15.07 -17.27
CA VAL A 167 -33.49 13.94 -16.65
C VAL A 167 -34.18 14.40 -15.37
N PHE A 168 -35.29 13.75 -15.04
CA PHE A 168 -36.00 13.95 -13.79
C PHE A 168 -36.40 12.61 -13.18
N TYR A 169 -36.06 12.43 -11.90
CA TYR A 169 -36.24 11.20 -11.14
C TYR A 169 -36.85 11.52 -9.76
N TYR A 170 -38.06 11.07 -9.49
CA TYR A 170 -38.50 10.95 -8.09
C TYR A 170 -37.65 9.92 -7.36
N PRO A 171 -37.32 10.08 -6.05
CA PRO A 171 -36.67 9.05 -5.26
C PRO A 171 -37.39 7.72 -5.42
N LEU A 172 -36.64 6.65 -5.69
CA LEU A 172 -37.24 5.34 -5.86
C LEU A 172 -37.62 4.82 -4.48
N LEU A 173 -38.93 4.69 -4.24
CA LEU A 173 -39.51 4.29 -2.97
C LEU A 173 -40.52 3.16 -3.19
N PRO A 174 -40.89 2.41 -2.14
CA PRO A 174 -42.05 1.51 -2.19
C PRO A 174 -43.32 2.29 -2.57
N ASP A 175 -44.27 1.64 -3.26
CA ASP A 175 -45.37 2.32 -3.95
C ASP A 175 -46.18 3.28 -3.06
N VAL A 176 -46.48 2.86 -1.82
CA VAL A 176 -47.21 3.70 -0.83
C VAL A 176 -46.41 4.95 -0.43
N ASP A 177 -45.10 4.82 -0.27
CA ASP A 177 -44.23 5.92 0.16
C ASP A 177 -43.85 6.83 -1.03
N TYR A 178 -43.83 6.26 -2.25
CA TYR A 178 -43.71 7.01 -3.50
C TYR A 178 -44.89 7.98 -3.68
N GLU A 179 -46.13 7.52 -3.50
CA GLU A 179 -47.32 8.37 -3.60
C GLU A 179 -47.29 9.53 -2.58
N LYS A 180 -46.85 9.25 -1.34
CA LYS A 180 -46.65 10.28 -0.32
C LYS A 180 -45.59 11.30 -0.72
N TYR A 181 -44.48 10.86 -1.33
CA TYR A 181 -43.42 11.75 -1.77
C TYR A 181 -43.89 12.65 -2.91
N VAL A 182 -44.63 12.11 -3.88
CA VAL A 182 -45.25 12.90 -4.97
C VAL A 182 -46.24 13.92 -4.40
N ALA A 183 -47.03 13.54 -3.39
CA ALA A 183 -47.94 14.47 -2.69
C ALA A 183 -47.21 15.55 -1.86
N LEU A 184 -45.97 15.30 -1.42
CA LEU A 184 -45.10 16.31 -0.82
C LEU A 184 -44.53 17.24 -1.90
N PHE A 185 -44.06 16.68 -3.02
CA PHE A 185 -43.53 17.44 -4.15
C PHE A 185 -44.56 18.45 -4.67
N HIS A 186 -45.78 18.02 -4.99
CA HIS A 186 -46.83 18.91 -5.46
C HIS A 186 -47.28 19.92 -4.40
N TYR A 187 -47.21 19.56 -3.11
CA TYR A 187 -47.50 20.52 -2.04
C TYR A 187 -46.48 21.66 -2.03
N VAL A 188 -45.18 21.37 -2.19
CA VAL A 188 -44.15 22.40 -2.31
C VAL A 188 -44.35 23.21 -3.59
N GLU A 189 -44.55 22.54 -4.73
CA GLU A 189 -44.76 23.16 -6.04
C GLU A 189 -45.89 24.20 -6.04
N GLN A 190 -47.02 23.90 -5.40
CA GLN A 190 -48.19 24.79 -5.32
C GLN A 190 -47.93 26.10 -4.56
N HIS A 191 -46.95 26.11 -3.66
CA HIS A 191 -46.62 27.30 -2.86
C HIS A 191 -45.47 28.10 -3.45
N ILE A 192 -44.82 27.62 -4.53
CA ILE A 192 -43.77 28.38 -5.21
C ILE A 192 -44.41 29.63 -5.84
N PRO A 193 -43.88 30.84 -5.56
CA PRO A 193 -44.43 32.06 -6.14
C PRO A 193 -44.38 32.02 -7.67
N HIS A 194 -45.46 32.43 -8.34
CA HIS A 194 -45.58 32.35 -9.81
C HIS A 194 -44.48 33.08 -10.60
N PHE A 195 -43.76 34.02 -9.99
CA PHE A 195 -42.64 34.71 -10.63
C PHE A 195 -41.33 33.88 -10.66
N LEU A 196 -41.23 32.83 -9.84
CA LEU A 196 -40.12 31.89 -9.81
C LEU A 196 -40.44 30.70 -10.72
N LYS A 197 -39.71 30.57 -11.82
CA LYS A 197 -39.73 29.36 -12.65
C LYS A 197 -38.60 28.45 -12.19
N LEU A 198 -38.94 27.51 -11.31
CA LEU A 198 -38.02 26.45 -10.88
C LEU A 198 -38.25 25.21 -11.72
N GLU A 199 -37.17 24.53 -12.08
CA GLU A 199 -37.22 23.20 -12.69
C GLU A 199 -37.54 22.14 -11.63
N ASP A 200 -38.19 21.04 -12.00
CA ASP A 200 -38.56 19.96 -11.08
C ASP A 200 -37.36 19.42 -10.28
N LYS A 201 -36.18 19.37 -10.90
CA LYS A 201 -34.90 19.02 -10.25
C LYS A 201 -34.59 19.95 -9.07
N GLN A 202 -34.82 21.25 -9.21
CA GLN A 202 -34.56 22.24 -8.16
C GLN A 202 -35.52 22.05 -6.99
N ILE A 203 -36.78 21.70 -7.26
CA ILE A 203 -37.77 21.40 -6.22
C ILE A 203 -37.34 20.18 -5.40
N CYS A 204 -36.88 19.10 -6.06
CA CYS A 204 -36.35 17.92 -5.36
C CYS A 204 -35.11 18.23 -4.52
N ASP A 205 -34.20 19.08 -5.00
CA ASP A 205 -33.02 19.52 -4.24
C ASP A 205 -33.42 20.28 -2.97
N MET A 206 -34.41 21.17 -3.06
CA MET A 206 -34.94 21.87 -1.89
C MET A 206 -35.62 20.93 -0.90
N ILE A 207 -36.40 19.94 -1.37
CA ILE A 207 -37.00 18.91 -0.49
C ILE A 207 -35.91 18.09 0.22
N THR A 208 -34.78 17.87 -0.45
CA THR A 208 -33.64 17.16 0.13
C THR A 208 -32.95 18.01 1.20
N LYS A 209 -32.68 19.28 0.90
CA LYS A 209 -32.06 20.25 1.82
C LYS A 209 -32.91 20.46 3.08
N ILE A 210 -34.23 20.62 2.95
CA ILE A 210 -35.10 20.79 4.12
C ILE A 210 -35.15 19.53 4.99
N ARG A 211 -35.09 18.33 4.38
CA ARG A 211 -34.99 17.05 5.10
C ARG A 211 -33.68 16.94 5.89
N GLU A 212 -32.59 17.46 5.33
CA GLU A 212 -31.27 17.52 5.98
C GLU A 212 -31.16 18.66 7.02
N GLY A 213 -32.23 19.44 7.21
CA GLY A 213 -32.27 20.51 8.21
C GLY A 213 -31.63 21.82 7.75
N ASP A 214 -31.50 22.05 6.45
CA ASP A 214 -30.95 23.28 5.89
C ASP A 214 -31.79 24.50 6.31
N ARG A 215 -31.12 25.46 6.97
CA ARG A 215 -31.78 26.65 7.52
C ARG A 215 -32.21 27.63 6.44
N GLU A 216 -31.46 27.72 5.34
CA GLU A 216 -31.76 28.66 4.26
C GLU A 216 -33.03 28.25 3.52
N THR A 217 -33.14 26.96 3.17
CA THR A 217 -34.33 26.38 2.55
C THR A 217 -35.55 26.52 3.47
N ALA A 218 -35.38 26.33 4.78
CA ALA A 218 -36.47 26.52 5.75
C ALA A 218 -37.01 27.97 5.75
N LEU A 219 -36.13 28.96 5.68
CA LEU A 219 -36.51 30.38 5.59
C LEU A 219 -37.20 30.69 4.26
N GLN A 220 -36.74 30.13 3.16
CA GLN A 220 -37.37 30.28 1.85
C GLN A 220 -38.79 29.71 1.84
N PHE A 221 -38.98 28.50 2.38
CA PHE A 221 -40.30 27.86 2.46
C PHE A 221 -41.28 28.66 3.33
N ARG A 222 -40.82 29.23 4.46
CA ARG A 222 -41.63 30.17 5.27
C ARG A 222 -42.05 31.40 4.47
N THR A 223 -41.13 31.95 3.66
CA THR A 223 -41.40 33.13 2.82
C THR A 223 -42.43 32.85 1.73
N TRP A 224 -42.47 31.61 1.23
CA TRP A 224 -43.47 31.12 0.27
C TRP A 224 -44.83 30.79 0.91
N GLY A 225 -44.98 30.96 2.23
CA GLY A 225 -46.23 30.71 2.94
C GLY A 225 -46.52 29.23 3.16
N ILE A 226 -45.50 28.36 3.09
CA ILE A 226 -45.65 26.93 3.41
C ILE A 226 -45.85 26.77 4.92
N ASP A 227 -46.97 26.15 5.29
CA ASP A 227 -47.30 25.80 6.68
C ASP A 227 -46.26 24.79 7.23
N GLU A 228 -45.50 25.20 8.25
CA GLU A 228 -44.43 24.41 8.87
C GLU A 228 -44.93 23.12 9.51
N GLU A 229 -46.12 23.14 10.10
CA GLU A 229 -46.66 21.98 10.83
C GLU A 229 -47.10 20.91 9.84
N LYS A 230 -47.79 21.32 8.75
CA LYS A 230 -48.13 20.44 7.62
C LYS A 230 -46.90 19.93 6.89
N LEU A 231 -45.91 20.78 6.67
CA LEU A 231 -44.65 20.39 6.02
C LEU A 231 -43.93 19.33 6.86
N LYS A 232 -43.84 19.54 8.18
CA LYS A 232 -43.22 18.59 9.11
C LYS A 232 -43.96 17.25 9.13
N GLN A 233 -45.30 17.27 9.12
CA GLN A 233 -46.12 16.06 9.04
C GLN A 233 -45.88 15.29 7.73
N LYS A 234 -45.76 15.99 6.59
CA LYS A 234 -45.45 15.37 5.29
C LYS A 234 -44.00 14.89 5.19
N LEU A 235 -43.07 15.49 5.93
CA LEU A 235 -41.65 15.11 5.96
C LEU A 235 -41.34 13.97 6.94
N GLU A 236 -42.14 13.77 7.98
CA GLU A 236 -41.94 12.74 9.01
C GLU A 236 -41.66 11.33 8.43
N PRO A 237 -42.37 10.84 7.39
CA PRO A 237 -42.11 9.53 6.80
C PRO A 237 -40.77 9.43 6.04
N PHE A 238 -40.10 10.55 5.82
CA PHE A 238 -38.88 10.66 5.01
C PHE A 238 -37.67 11.07 5.86
N GLY A 239 -37.67 10.85 7.17
CA GLY A 239 -36.47 11.00 7.99
C GLY A 239 -35.30 10.15 7.47
N GLU A 240 -34.07 10.56 7.75
CA GLU A 240 -32.86 9.95 7.18
C GLU A 240 -32.76 8.43 7.43
N ALA A 241 -33.01 7.99 8.66
CA ALA A 241 -33.01 6.57 9.03
C ALA A 241 -34.10 5.78 8.29
N VAL A 242 -35.29 6.37 8.11
CA VAL A 242 -36.41 5.74 7.40
C VAL A 242 -36.10 5.65 5.91
N MET A 243 -35.58 6.72 5.30
CA MET A 243 -35.15 6.71 3.90
C MET A 243 -34.13 5.62 3.62
N LYS A 244 -33.19 5.39 4.55
CA LYS A 244 -32.22 4.29 4.45
C LYS A 244 -32.90 2.93 4.43
N GLU A 245 -33.85 2.68 5.34
CA GLU A 245 -34.65 1.46 5.36
C GLU A 245 -35.45 1.27 4.05
N LYS A 246 -36.12 2.32 3.57
CA LYS A 246 -36.89 2.31 2.33
C LYS A 246 -36.04 2.02 1.09
N ARG A 247 -34.81 2.54 1.03
CA ARG A 247 -33.86 2.18 -0.04
C ARG A 247 -33.53 0.69 -0.01
N TYR A 248 -33.32 0.09 1.16
CA TYR A 248 -33.10 -1.36 1.26
C TYR A 248 -34.32 -2.18 0.85
N GLU A 249 -35.53 -1.76 1.20
CA GLU A 249 -36.78 -2.39 0.72
C GLU A 249 -36.86 -2.37 -0.82
N VAL A 250 -36.54 -1.23 -1.43
CA VAL A 250 -36.51 -1.07 -2.89
C VAL A 250 -35.45 -1.95 -3.52
N ILE A 251 -34.25 -2.01 -2.97
CA ILE A 251 -33.18 -2.90 -3.44
C ILE A 251 -33.65 -4.36 -3.39
N HIS A 252 -34.26 -4.78 -2.29
CA HIS A 252 -34.81 -6.13 -2.15
C HIS A 252 -35.88 -6.41 -3.21
N SER A 253 -36.70 -5.40 -3.57
CA SER A 253 -37.66 -5.51 -4.67
C SER A 253 -36.98 -5.67 -6.04
N LEU A 254 -35.87 -4.97 -6.29
CA LEU A 254 -35.08 -5.06 -7.53
C LEU A 254 -34.38 -6.42 -7.67
N MET A 255 -33.96 -7.01 -6.55
CA MET A 255 -33.32 -8.34 -6.54
C MET A 255 -34.24 -9.46 -7.01
N LYS A 256 -35.57 -9.26 -7.07
CA LYS A 256 -36.51 -10.22 -7.70
C LYS A 256 -36.25 -10.44 -9.20
N TYR A 257 -35.56 -9.50 -9.86
CA TYR A 257 -35.16 -9.61 -11.26
C TYR A 257 -33.81 -10.31 -11.45
N VAL A 258 -33.19 -10.78 -10.36
CA VAL A 258 -31.95 -11.55 -10.37
C VAL A 258 -32.28 -12.97 -9.94
N LYS A 259 -31.94 -13.94 -10.78
CA LYS A 259 -31.96 -15.35 -10.43
C LYS A 259 -30.53 -15.78 -10.13
N GLU A 260 -30.26 -16.12 -8.88
CA GLU A 260 -28.98 -16.66 -8.45
C GLU A 260 -29.18 -17.87 -7.54
N ASN A 261 -28.20 -18.78 -7.55
CA ASN A 261 -28.12 -19.86 -6.58
C ASN A 261 -26.96 -19.56 -5.62
N GLU A 262 -27.28 -18.93 -4.48
CA GLU A 262 -26.30 -18.53 -3.47
C GLU A 262 -25.42 -19.70 -2.99
N ASP A 263 -25.99 -20.90 -2.87
CA ASP A 263 -25.28 -22.06 -2.34
C ASP A 263 -24.20 -22.57 -3.29
N LEU A 264 -24.48 -22.64 -4.60
CA LEU A 264 -23.47 -22.99 -5.62
C LEU A 264 -22.35 -21.95 -5.72
N ARG A 265 -22.69 -20.66 -5.58
CA ARG A 265 -21.73 -19.54 -5.66
C ARG A 265 -20.72 -19.57 -4.51
N LEU A 266 -21.17 -19.92 -3.30
CA LEU A 266 -20.37 -19.84 -2.09
C LEU A 266 -19.71 -21.16 -1.68
N GLU A 267 -20.06 -22.30 -2.28
CA GLU A 267 -19.63 -23.62 -1.80
C GLU A 267 -18.09 -23.79 -1.76
N LYS A 268 -17.38 -23.43 -2.83
CA LYS A 268 -15.92 -23.55 -2.91
C LYS A 268 -15.23 -22.61 -1.92
N THR A 269 -15.68 -21.36 -1.86
CA THR A 269 -15.16 -20.33 -0.94
C THR A 269 -15.40 -20.72 0.51
N ARG A 270 -16.61 -21.19 0.87
CA ARG A 270 -16.97 -21.67 2.20
C ARG A 270 -16.11 -22.85 2.66
N ARG A 271 -15.79 -23.80 1.78
CA ARG A 271 -14.90 -24.93 2.13
C ARG A 271 -13.49 -24.47 2.48
N ILE A 272 -12.93 -23.56 1.69
CA ILE A 272 -11.59 -23.01 1.91
C ILE A 272 -11.58 -22.13 3.18
N ASP A 273 -12.55 -21.24 3.33
CA ASP A 273 -12.66 -20.33 4.47
C ASP A 273 -12.92 -21.10 5.77
N LYS A 274 -13.60 -22.25 5.74
CA LYS A 274 -13.76 -23.12 6.92
C LYS A 274 -12.42 -23.59 7.51
N LEU A 275 -11.41 -23.77 6.66
CA LEU A 275 -10.05 -24.10 7.08
C LEU A 275 -9.24 -22.85 7.44
N LEU A 276 -9.19 -21.87 6.54
CA LEU A 276 -8.33 -20.67 6.67
C LEU A 276 -8.81 -19.69 7.74
N LEU A 277 -10.12 -19.59 7.97
CA LEU A 277 -10.73 -18.71 8.98
C LEU A 277 -11.12 -19.47 10.25
N HIS A 278 -10.65 -20.70 10.44
CA HIS A 278 -10.94 -21.45 11.66
C HIS A 278 -10.42 -20.71 12.90
N ARG A 279 -11.22 -20.60 13.95
CA ARG A 279 -10.91 -19.84 15.17
C ARG A 279 -9.55 -20.19 15.80
N PHE A 280 -9.17 -21.47 15.77
CA PHE A 280 -7.92 -21.95 16.36
C PHE A 280 -6.84 -22.31 15.34
N TRP A 281 -7.23 -22.77 14.14
CA TRP A 281 -6.28 -23.27 13.13
C TRP A 281 -5.93 -22.20 12.09
N GLY A 282 -6.77 -21.18 11.93
CA GLY A 282 -6.55 -20.11 10.96
C GLY A 282 -5.26 -19.35 11.22
N LEU A 283 -4.97 -18.99 12.49
CA LEU A 283 -3.75 -18.24 12.85
C LEU A 283 -2.46 -19.08 12.63
N PRO A 284 -2.34 -20.31 13.17
CA PRO A 284 -1.20 -21.17 12.87
C PRO A 284 -1.01 -21.44 11.37
N LEU A 285 -2.09 -21.71 10.64
CA LEU A 285 -2.03 -21.98 9.21
C LEU A 285 -1.61 -20.73 8.42
N PHE A 286 -2.08 -19.56 8.82
CA PHE A 286 -1.63 -18.28 8.29
C PHE A 286 -0.13 -18.08 8.51
N PHE A 287 0.38 -18.26 9.73
CA PHE A 287 1.82 -18.13 10.01
C PHE A 287 2.64 -19.17 9.24
N LEU A 288 2.14 -20.39 9.07
CA LEU A 288 2.78 -21.42 8.26
C LEU A 288 2.86 -21.00 6.78
N LEU A 289 1.72 -20.64 6.17
CA LEU A 289 1.65 -20.20 4.77
C LEU A 289 2.53 -18.97 4.53
N PHE A 290 2.47 -18.00 5.44
CA PHE A 290 3.28 -16.79 5.34
C PHE A 290 4.78 -17.07 5.53
N SER A 291 5.14 -17.98 6.44
CA SER A 291 6.54 -18.41 6.60
C SER A 291 7.05 -19.12 5.35
N LEU A 292 6.25 -20.00 4.74
CA LEU A 292 6.59 -20.65 3.48
C LEU A 292 6.78 -19.64 2.35
N LEU A 293 5.93 -18.62 2.28
CA LEU A 293 6.06 -17.53 1.31
C LEU A 293 7.37 -16.75 1.51
N LEU A 294 7.69 -16.36 2.75
CA LEU A 294 8.94 -15.65 3.03
C LEU A 294 10.16 -16.52 2.73
N LEU A 295 10.13 -17.80 3.08
CA LEU A 295 11.19 -18.74 2.73
C LEU A 295 11.38 -18.82 1.21
N PHE A 296 10.29 -18.93 0.45
CA PHE A 296 10.34 -18.91 -1.01
C PHE A 296 11.00 -17.63 -1.56
N VAL A 297 10.66 -16.46 -1.00
CA VAL A 297 11.25 -15.18 -1.41
C VAL A 297 12.75 -15.11 -1.10
N PHE A 298 13.16 -15.50 0.11
CA PHE A 298 14.57 -15.42 0.52
C PHE A 298 15.43 -16.47 -0.18
N HIS A 299 15.01 -17.74 -0.17
CA HIS A 299 15.76 -18.83 -0.80
C HIS A 299 15.79 -18.73 -2.33
N GLY A 300 14.69 -18.27 -2.95
CA GLY A 300 14.63 -18.05 -4.39
C GLY A 300 15.50 -16.87 -4.85
N SER A 301 15.60 -15.81 -4.05
CA SER A 301 16.38 -14.62 -4.44
C SER A 301 17.87 -14.69 -4.12
N ALA A 302 18.28 -15.40 -3.05
CA ALA A 302 19.67 -15.39 -2.59
C ALA A 302 20.71 -15.72 -3.68
N PRO A 303 20.60 -16.83 -4.44
CA PRO A 303 21.60 -17.15 -5.48
C PRO A 303 21.69 -16.10 -6.58
N LEU A 304 20.57 -15.44 -6.90
CA LEU A 304 20.55 -14.36 -7.89
C LEU A 304 21.15 -13.07 -7.34
N ASN A 305 20.97 -12.79 -6.05
CA ASN A 305 21.61 -11.67 -5.36
C ASN A 305 23.14 -11.86 -5.37
N ASP A 306 23.63 -13.05 -5.02
CA ASP A 306 25.07 -13.38 -5.01
C ASP A 306 25.68 -13.32 -6.41
N PHE A 307 24.93 -13.72 -7.43
CA PHE A 307 25.34 -13.55 -8.82
C PHE A 307 25.51 -12.07 -9.20
N ILE A 308 24.55 -11.22 -8.85
CA ILE A 308 24.65 -9.77 -9.12
C ILE A 308 25.82 -9.17 -8.33
N ASP A 309 25.99 -9.58 -7.08
CA ASP A 309 27.09 -9.11 -6.22
C ASP A 309 28.45 -9.43 -6.84
N TYR A 310 28.66 -10.69 -7.24
CA TYR A 310 29.86 -11.12 -7.97
C TYR A 310 30.04 -10.35 -9.29
N THR A 311 28.97 -10.17 -10.05
CA THR A 311 29.03 -9.46 -11.34
C THR A 311 29.50 -8.02 -11.14
N VAL A 312 29.03 -7.33 -10.10
CA VAL A 312 29.41 -5.94 -9.87
C VAL A 312 30.78 -5.83 -9.20
N HIS A 313 31.00 -6.52 -8.09
CA HIS A 313 32.18 -6.34 -7.25
C HIS A 313 33.44 -7.08 -7.74
N GLU A 314 33.29 -8.22 -8.41
CA GLU A 314 34.44 -9.02 -8.87
C GLU A 314 34.68 -8.84 -10.37
N TYR A 315 33.61 -8.82 -11.18
CA TYR A 315 33.74 -8.70 -12.63
C TYR A 315 33.83 -7.22 -13.07
N ILE A 316 32.79 -6.40 -12.88
CA ILE A 316 32.76 -5.02 -13.37
C ILE A 316 33.86 -4.17 -12.71
N SER A 317 34.02 -4.25 -11.39
CA SER A 317 35.07 -3.53 -10.66
C SER A 317 36.48 -3.83 -11.18
N LYS A 318 36.80 -5.11 -11.46
CA LYS A 318 38.10 -5.51 -12.01
C LYS A 318 38.41 -4.82 -13.35
N TYR A 319 37.48 -4.87 -14.30
CA TYR A 319 37.69 -4.27 -15.62
C TYR A 319 37.71 -2.75 -15.57
N VAL A 320 36.87 -2.13 -14.74
CA VAL A 320 36.90 -0.67 -14.57
C VAL A 320 38.18 -0.23 -13.86
N TYR A 321 38.68 -0.99 -12.88
CA TYR A 321 39.95 -0.73 -12.21
C TYR A 321 41.12 -0.81 -13.21
N LEU A 322 41.15 -1.82 -14.07
CA LEU A 322 42.13 -1.97 -15.14
C LEU A 322 42.06 -0.84 -16.17
N LEU A 323 40.85 -0.44 -16.56
CA LEU A 323 40.62 0.65 -17.51
C LEU A 323 40.98 2.02 -16.94
N LEU A 324 40.90 2.20 -15.61
CA LEU A 324 41.30 3.41 -14.88
C LEU A 324 42.73 3.34 -14.33
N SER A 325 43.55 2.42 -14.84
CA SER A 325 44.98 2.30 -14.46
C SER A 325 45.79 3.58 -14.73
N TRP A 326 45.35 4.41 -15.68
CA TRP A 326 45.94 5.72 -16.00
C TRP A 326 45.48 6.87 -15.08
N ALA A 327 44.40 6.67 -14.31
CA ALA A 327 43.81 7.73 -13.48
C ALA A 327 44.48 7.82 -12.09
N PRO A 328 44.45 9.00 -11.43
CA PRO A 328 44.91 9.17 -10.05
C PRO A 328 44.23 8.19 -9.10
N LYS A 329 44.96 7.72 -8.08
CA LYS A 329 44.46 6.73 -7.09
C LYS A 329 43.11 7.14 -6.49
N VAL A 330 42.93 8.41 -6.15
CA VAL A 330 41.67 8.94 -5.59
C VAL A 330 40.50 8.78 -6.57
N LEU A 331 40.70 9.06 -7.86
CA LEU A 331 39.65 8.93 -8.86
C LEU A 331 39.29 7.46 -9.13
N ARG A 332 40.30 6.59 -9.17
CA ARG A 332 40.09 5.14 -9.33
C ARG A 332 39.31 4.55 -8.16
N GLU A 333 39.71 4.89 -6.93
CA GLU A 333 39.04 4.47 -5.70
C GLU A 333 37.61 5.02 -5.62
N LEU A 334 37.37 6.28 -6.03
CA LEU A 334 36.02 6.86 -6.08
C LEU A 334 35.11 6.10 -7.04
N VAL A 335 35.60 5.78 -8.24
CA VAL A 335 34.78 5.11 -9.25
C VAL A 335 34.51 3.66 -8.84
N VAL A 336 35.52 2.92 -8.40
CA VAL A 336 35.39 1.49 -8.07
C VAL A 336 34.71 1.29 -6.72
N ASN A 337 35.26 1.89 -5.65
CA ASN A 337 34.81 1.67 -4.28
C ASN A 337 33.73 2.66 -3.81
N GLY A 338 33.49 3.75 -4.55
CA GLY A 338 32.40 4.69 -4.29
C GLY A 338 31.18 4.44 -5.18
N ILE A 339 31.34 4.64 -6.49
CA ILE A 339 30.24 4.58 -7.46
C ILE A 339 29.81 3.14 -7.74
N ILE A 340 30.74 2.28 -8.20
CA ILE A 340 30.40 0.91 -8.62
C ILE A 340 29.92 0.08 -7.43
N ALA A 341 30.64 0.13 -6.30
CA ALA A 341 30.19 -0.54 -5.07
C ALA A 341 28.81 -0.01 -4.60
N GLY A 342 28.59 1.31 -4.69
CA GLY A 342 27.31 1.92 -4.33
C GLY A 342 26.15 1.51 -5.25
N VAL A 343 26.37 1.42 -6.56
CA VAL A 343 25.40 0.88 -7.53
C VAL A 343 25.18 -0.61 -7.30
N GLY A 344 26.25 -1.36 -7.03
CA GLY A 344 26.21 -2.79 -6.74
C GLY A 344 25.28 -3.11 -5.59
N GLY A 345 25.46 -2.47 -4.44
CA GLY A 345 24.59 -2.66 -3.27
C GLY A 345 23.11 -2.43 -3.58
N VAL A 346 22.76 -1.49 -4.47
CA VAL A 346 21.37 -1.28 -4.90
C VAL A 346 20.87 -2.40 -5.82
N LEU A 347 21.68 -2.80 -6.80
CA LEU A 347 21.28 -3.79 -7.82
C LEU A 347 21.11 -5.19 -7.22
N VAL A 348 21.91 -5.54 -6.22
CA VAL A 348 21.86 -6.83 -5.51
C VAL A 348 20.48 -7.11 -4.91
N PHE A 349 19.69 -6.09 -4.55
CA PHE A 349 18.33 -6.27 -4.01
C PHE A 349 17.24 -6.50 -5.05
N ILE A 350 17.51 -6.31 -6.34
CA ILE A 350 16.48 -6.41 -7.39
C ILE A 350 15.78 -7.78 -7.39
N PRO A 351 16.48 -8.93 -7.34
CA PRO A 351 15.83 -10.23 -7.31
C PRO A 351 14.95 -10.39 -6.07
N LEU A 352 15.44 -10.04 -4.89
CA LEU A 352 14.66 -10.07 -3.65
C LEU A 352 13.35 -9.29 -3.78
N MET A 353 13.41 -8.06 -4.31
CA MET A 353 12.21 -7.25 -4.54
C MET A 353 11.28 -7.87 -5.57
N ALA A 354 11.79 -8.41 -6.67
CA ALA A 354 10.99 -9.05 -7.70
C ALA A 354 10.19 -10.25 -7.17
N PHE A 355 10.84 -11.13 -6.39
CA PHE A 355 10.19 -12.27 -5.75
C PHE A 355 9.17 -11.84 -4.69
N LEU A 356 9.49 -10.82 -3.88
CA LEU A 356 8.56 -10.27 -2.90
C LEU A 356 7.30 -9.73 -3.58
N TYR A 357 7.45 -8.88 -4.61
CA TYR A 357 6.30 -8.33 -5.35
C TYR A 357 5.52 -9.41 -6.09
N LEU A 358 6.18 -10.46 -6.58
CA LEU A 358 5.51 -11.60 -7.21
C LEU A 358 4.56 -12.28 -6.22
N MET A 359 5.05 -12.58 -5.01
CA MET A 359 4.24 -13.21 -3.98
C MET A 359 3.12 -12.29 -3.47
N LEU A 360 3.41 -11.00 -3.25
CA LEU A 360 2.40 -10.02 -2.83
C LEU A 360 1.30 -9.86 -3.87
N ALA A 361 1.67 -9.77 -5.16
CA ALA A 361 0.69 -9.69 -6.25
C ALA A 361 -0.18 -10.95 -6.30
N ILE A 362 0.36 -12.15 -6.05
CA ILE A 362 -0.43 -13.39 -5.97
C ILE A 362 -1.38 -13.37 -4.77
N LEU A 363 -0.94 -12.94 -3.58
CA LEU A 363 -1.80 -12.87 -2.39
C LEU A 363 -2.94 -11.85 -2.55
N GLU A 364 -2.66 -10.73 -3.24
CA GLU A 364 -3.62 -9.66 -3.47
C GLU A 364 -4.66 -10.06 -4.53
N GLU A 365 -4.20 -10.52 -5.70
CA GLU A 365 -5.07 -10.95 -6.80
C GLU A 365 -5.87 -12.21 -6.47
N SER A 366 -5.40 -13.05 -5.55
CA SER A 366 -6.15 -14.22 -5.07
C SER A 366 -7.28 -13.88 -4.09
N GLY A 367 -7.25 -12.68 -3.50
CA GLY A 367 -8.18 -12.28 -2.45
C GLY A 367 -7.86 -12.87 -1.07
N TYR A 368 -6.68 -13.47 -0.85
CA TYR A 368 -6.30 -14.00 0.46
C TYR A 368 -6.02 -12.90 1.49
N MET A 369 -5.53 -11.72 1.04
CA MET A 369 -5.25 -10.57 1.93
C MET A 369 -6.46 -10.14 2.77
N SER A 370 -7.68 -10.21 2.23
CA SER A 370 -8.89 -9.85 2.98
C SER A 370 -9.23 -10.84 4.09
N ARG A 371 -8.91 -12.13 3.91
CA ARG A 371 -9.10 -13.17 4.95
C ARG A 371 -8.09 -13.01 6.07
N ILE A 372 -6.83 -12.73 5.73
CA ILE A 372 -5.79 -12.43 6.73
C ILE A 372 -6.23 -11.25 7.59
N ALA A 373 -6.68 -10.17 6.94
CA ALA A 373 -7.19 -9.00 7.63
C ALA A 373 -8.36 -9.37 8.56
N PHE A 374 -9.34 -10.13 8.07
CA PHE A 374 -10.48 -10.57 8.88
C PHE A 374 -10.07 -11.40 10.12
N LEU A 375 -9.18 -12.37 9.93
CA LEU A 375 -8.71 -13.25 10.99
C LEU A 375 -7.99 -12.49 12.11
N LEU A 376 -7.22 -11.45 11.74
CA LEU A 376 -6.39 -10.67 12.66
C LEU A 376 -7.06 -9.40 13.18
N ASP A 377 -8.22 -9.03 12.63
CA ASP A 377 -8.94 -7.82 13.00
C ASP A 377 -9.23 -7.79 14.51
N ARG A 378 -9.66 -8.91 15.09
CA ARG A 378 -9.90 -8.99 16.54
C ARG A 378 -8.65 -8.71 17.38
N ALA A 379 -7.48 -9.21 16.96
CA ALA A 379 -6.24 -8.99 17.68
C ALA A 379 -5.75 -7.55 17.53
N MET A 380 -5.87 -6.98 16.33
CA MET A 380 -5.41 -5.62 16.02
C MET A 380 -6.27 -4.53 16.64
N ARG A 381 -7.59 -4.74 16.76
CA ARG A 381 -8.49 -3.77 17.39
C ARG A 381 -8.12 -3.46 18.84
N ASN A 382 -7.52 -4.43 19.57
CA ASN A 382 -7.00 -4.19 20.92
C ASN A 382 -5.89 -3.12 20.94
N PHE A 383 -5.21 -2.91 19.82
CA PHE A 383 -4.14 -1.93 19.64
C PHE A 383 -4.59 -0.71 18.80
N HIS A 384 -5.90 -0.51 18.62
CA HIS A 384 -6.49 0.57 17.81
C HIS A 384 -6.04 0.52 16.33
N LEU A 385 -5.79 -0.69 15.81
CA LEU A 385 -5.45 -0.94 14.41
C LEU A 385 -6.53 -1.81 13.75
N SER A 386 -6.70 -1.68 12.44
CA SER A 386 -7.53 -2.61 11.66
C SER A 386 -6.74 -3.85 11.26
N GLY A 387 -7.46 -4.93 10.94
CA GLY A 387 -6.87 -6.14 10.36
C GLY A 387 -6.14 -5.87 9.05
N LYS A 388 -6.58 -4.88 8.25
CA LYS A 388 -5.87 -4.44 7.04
C LYS A 388 -4.51 -3.79 7.38
N SER A 389 -4.40 -3.06 8.50
CA SER A 389 -3.12 -2.51 8.96
C SER A 389 -2.09 -3.60 9.25
N PHE A 390 -2.53 -4.74 9.79
CA PHE A 390 -1.63 -5.88 10.00
C PHE A 390 -1.02 -6.37 8.69
N VAL A 391 -1.80 -6.44 7.61
CA VAL A 391 -1.29 -6.87 6.31
C VAL A 391 -0.15 -5.96 5.85
N SER A 392 -0.29 -4.64 6.03
CA SER A 392 0.79 -3.68 5.70
C SER A 392 2.02 -3.86 6.60
N LEU A 393 1.82 -4.07 7.91
CA LEU A 393 2.91 -4.35 8.85
C LEU A 393 3.64 -5.65 8.52
N LEU A 394 2.90 -6.68 8.14
CA LEU A 394 3.42 -7.98 7.76
C LEU A 394 4.34 -7.88 6.53
N ILE A 395 3.97 -7.08 5.53
CA ILE A 395 4.81 -6.77 4.37
C ILE A 395 6.13 -6.12 4.80
N GLY A 396 6.13 -5.37 5.91
CA GLY A 396 7.32 -4.73 6.48
C GLY A 396 8.44 -5.70 6.85
N PHE A 397 8.11 -6.93 7.26
CA PHE A 397 9.13 -7.98 7.50
C PHE A 397 9.89 -8.37 6.24
N GLY A 398 9.27 -8.24 5.06
CA GLY A 398 9.97 -8.34 3.78
C GLY A 398 10.75 -7.06 3.52
N CYS A 399 10.03 -5.97 3.24
CA CYS A 399 10.62 -4.67 3.00
C CYS A 399 9.69 -3.53 3.46
N ASN A 400 10.26 -2.55 4.16
CA ASN A 400 9.52 -1.41 4.68
C ASN A 400 9.05 -0.42 3.59
N VAL A 401 9.67 -0.41 2.41
CA VAL A 401 9.26 0.47 1.30
C VAL A 401 7.90 0.07 0.71
N PRO A 402 7.70 -1.17 0.20
CA PRO A 402 6.40 -1.61 -0.29
C PRO A 402 5.35 -1.66 0.81
N ALA A 403 5.74 -1.94 2.06
CA ALA A 403 4.84 -1.89 3.20
C ALA A 403 4.24 -0.48 3.38
N VAL A 404 5.06 0.57 3.28
CA VAL A 404 4.58 1.96 3.35
C VAL A 404 3.64 2.25 2.18
N TYR A 405 3.93 1.83 0.95
CA TYR A 405 3.00 2.01 -0.17
C TYR A 405 1.70 1.20 -0.03
N ALA A 406 1.77 0.00 0.56
CA ALA A 406 0.60 -0.86 0.81
C ALA A 406 -0.40 -0.23 1.78
N THR A 407 0.04 0.73 2.61
CA THR A 407 -0.88 1.45 3.50
C THR A 407 -1.96 2.23 2.74
N ARG A 408 -1.77 2.56 1.44
CA ARG A 408 -2.81 3.16 0.58
C ARG A 408 -4.11 2.36 0.53
N THR A 409 -4.04 1.06 0.76
CA THR A 409 -5.20 0.14 0.76
C THR A 409 -6.02 0.18 2.05
N LEU A 410 -5.57 0.92 3.07
CA LEU A 410 -6.32 1.15 4.30
C LEU A 410 -7.39 2.20 4.06
N ASP A 411 -8.55 2.06 4.70
CA ASP A 411 -9.70 2.92 4.37
C ASP A 411 -9.55 4.31 5.02
N ASN A 412 -9.01 4.40 6.25
CA ASN A 412 -8.86 5.69 6.95
C ASN A 412 -7.44 6.28 6.88
N GLU A 413 -7.32 7.55 6.48
CA GLU A 413 -6.07 8.34 6.51
C GLU A 413 -5.34 8.34 7.86
N ARG A 414 -6.04 8.31 8.98
CA ARG A 414 -5.43 8.28 10.31
C ARG A 414 -4.78 6.92 10.58
N GLN A 415 -5.46 5.83 10.19
CA GLN A 415 -4.89 4.47 10.24
C GLN A 415 -3.73 4.31 9.26
N LYS A 416 -3.82 4.90 8.06
CA LYS A 416 -2.74 4.98 7.06
C LYS A 416 -1.46 5.56 7.67
N LYS A 417 -1.57 6.76 8.26
CA LYS A 417 -0.45 7.47 8.89
C LYS A 417 0.10 6.71 10.10
N LEU A 418 -0.77 6.18 10.96
CA LEU A 418 -0.35 5.40 12.12
C LEU A 418 0.45 4.16 11.68
N THR A 419 -0.12 3.38 10.75
CA THR A 419 0.52 2.16 10.22
C THR A 419 1.87 2.48 9.56
N ALA A 420 1.96 3.60 8.80
CA ALA A 420 3.19 4.05 8.17
C ALA A 420 4.32 4.37 9.17
N VAL A 421 4.00 4.93 10.34
CA VAL A 421 4.98 5.20 11.41
C VAL A 421 5.43 3.92 12.11
N LEU A 422 4.58 2.88 12.14
CA LEU A 422 4.84 1.61 12.80
C LEU A 422 5.63 0.61 11.94
N ILE A 423 5.44 0.63 10.61
CA ILE A 423 6.13 -0.26 9.66
C ILE A 423 7.65 -0.34 9.89
N PRO A 424 8.39 0.75 10.13
CA PRO A 424 9.84 0.71 10.35
C PRO A 424 10.32 -0.17 11.51
N PHE A 425 9.45 -0.46 12.48
CA PHE A 425 9.70 -1.36 13.60
C PHE A 425 9.56 -2.84 13.22
N MET A 426 8.94 -3.13 12.08
CA MET A 426 8.96 -4.45 11.46
C MET A 426 10.34 -4.67 10.83
N SER A 427 11.00 -5.76 11.24
CA SER A 427 12.38 -6.03 10.83
C SER A 427 12.42 -6.58 9.41
N CYS A 428 12.86 -5.74 8.47
CA CYS A 428 13.05 -6.16 7.08
C CYS A 428 14.26 -7.10 6.93
N GLY A 429 14.26 -7.93 5.87
CA GLY A 429 15.31 -8.91 5.61
C GLY A 429 16.73 -8.35 5.55
N ALA A 430 16.90 -7.09 5.11
CA ALA A 430 18.20 -6.41 5.03
C ALA A 430 18.89 -6.19 6.39
N ARG A 431 18.16 -6.33 7.51
CA ARG A 431 18.74 -6.24 8.86
C ARG A 431 19.33 -7.57 9.35
N LEU A 432 18.89 -8.70 8.76
CA LEU A 432 19.28 -10.04 9.20
C LEU A 432 20.80 -10.29 9.20
N PRO A 433 21.59 -9.83 8.20
CA PRO A 433 23.04 -10.05 8.18
C PRO A 433 23.75 -9.51 9.43
N VAL A 434 23.32 -8.36 9.96
CA VAL A 434 23.91 -7.78 11.18
C VAL A 434 23.60 -8.66 12.39
N TYR A 435 22.37 -9.18 12.48
CA TYR A 435 21.96 -10.03 13.60
C TYR A 435 22.67 -11.37 13.59
N VAL A 436 22.70 -12.03 12.43
CA VAL A 436 23.37 -13.33 12.28
C VAL A 436 24.84 -13.20 12.66
N LEU A 437 25.49 -12.14 12.22
CA LEU A 437 26.90 -11.89 12.48
C LEU A 437 27.20 -11.70 13.97
N PHE A 438 26.49 -10.80 14.66
CA PHE A 438 26.70 -10.56 16.11
C PHE A 438 26.19 -11.73 16.96
N ALA A 439 25.10 -12.39 16.55
CA ALA A 439 24.57 -13.55 17.26
C ALA A 439 25.52 -14.75 17.15
N ALA A 440 26.10 -15.00 15.98
CA ALA A 440 27.11 -16.04 15.77
C ALA A 440 28.37 -15.76 16.60
N ALA A 441 28.84 -14.50 16.61
CA ALA A 441 30.05 -14.11 17.33
C ALA A 441 29.92 -14.24 18.86
N PHE A 442 28.83 -13.74 19.45
CA PHE A 442 28.70 -13.63 20.92
C PHE A 442 27.85 -14.71 21.59
N PHE A 443 26.93 -15.33 20.87
CA PHE A 443 25.93 -16.25 21.45
C PHE A 443 26.02 -17.69 20.95
N LYS A 444 26.78 -17.95 19.87
CA LYS A 444 27.07 -19.30 19.31
C LYS A 444 25.79 -20.15 19.22
N GLN A 445 25.63 -21.16 20.08
CA GLN A 445 24.47 -22.07 20.11
C GLN A 445 23.13 -21.38 20.39
N LYS A 446 23.12 -20.21 21.05
CA LYS A 446 21.90 -19.44 21.36
C LYS A 446 21.58 -18.35 20.33
N ALA A 447 22.30 -18.29 19.22
CA ALA A 447 22.17 -17.24 18.22
C ALA A 447 20.71 -17.10 17.70
N GLY A 448 20.09 -18.22 17.30
CA GLY A 448 18.71 -18.20 16.80
C GLY A 448 17.70 -17.67 17.81
N LEU A 449 17.82 -18.05 19.08
CA LEU A 449 16.93 -17.57 20.15
C LEU A 449 17.10 -16.06 20.37
N MET A 450 18.32 -15.53 20.29
CA MET A 450 18.57 -14.08 20.39
C MET A 450 17.96 -13.32 19.22
N ILE A 451 18.01 -13.87 18.00
CA ILE A 451 17.38 -13.24 16.85
C ILE A 451 15.86 -13.18 17.07
N VAL A 452 15.23 -14.28 17.51
CA VAL A 452 13.79 -14.32 17.78
C VAL A 452 13.38 -13.29 18.85
N THR A 453 14.17 -13.11 19.92
CA THR A 453 13.85 -12.10 20.96
C THR A 453 13.97 -10.68 20.42
N VAL A 454 14.97 -10.38 19.59
CA VAL A 454 15.11 -9.07 18.92
C VAL A 454 13.87 -8.77 18.07
N TYR A 455 13.42 -9.72 17.23
CA TYR A 455 12.20 -9.55 16.43
C TYR A 455 10.94 -9.36 17.30
N ALA A 456 10.81 -10.15 18.37
CA ALA A 456 9.67 -10.04 19.29
C ALA A 456 9.60 -8.67 19.97
N ILE A 457 10.75 -8.11 20.38
CA ILE A 457 10.82 -6.75 20.95
C ILE A 457 10.36 -5.70 19.92
N GLY A 458 10.78 -5.83 18.66
CA GLY A 458 10.34 -4.92 17.59
C GLY A 458 8.81 -4.89 17.42
N ILE A 459 8.19 -6.08 17.36
CA ILE A 459 6.72 -6.21 17.25
C ILE A 459 6.03 -5.63 18.46
N LEU A 460 6.47 -5.99 19.66
CA LEU A 460 5.86 -5.54 20.91
C LEU A 460 5.94 -4.01 21.04
N LEU A 461 7.08 -3.42 20.66
CA LEU A 461 7.28 -1.98 20.69
C LEU A 461 6.42 -1.27 19.65
N ALA A 462 6.26 -1.84 18.44
CA ALA A 462 5.35 -1.32 17.44
C ALA A 462 3.89 -1.28 17.95
N LEU A 463 3.43 -2.36 18.59
CA LEU A 463 2.09 -2.43 19.17
C LEU A 463 1.92 -1.47 20.35
N LEU A 464 2.96 -1.28 21.17
CA LEU A 464 2.97 -0.30 22.26
C LEU A 464 2.90 1.14 21.72
N LEU A 465 3.70 1.46 20.69
CA LEU A 465 3.65 2.75 20.02
C LEU A 465 2.30 2.99 19.34
N ALA A 466 1.64 1.94 18.81
CA ALA A 466 0.29 2.05 18.27
C ALA A 466 -0.70 2.57 19.33
N MET A 467 -0.65 2.01 20.54
CA MET A 467 -1.50 2.43 21.67
C MET A 467 -1.17 3.83 22.20
N ILE A 468 0.10 4.25 22.14
CA ILE A 468 0.49 5.61 22.53
C ILE A 468 0.03 6.61 21.47
N PHE A 469 0.32 6.33 20.20
CA PHE A 469 0.03 7.26 19.11
C PHE A 469 -1.46 7.39 18.83
N SER A 470 -2.25 6.35 19.04
CA SER A 470 -3.72 6.40 18.90
C SER A 470 -4.39 7.40 19.85
N ARG A 471 -3.70 7.86 20.91
CA ARG A 471 -4.22 8.90 21.83
C ARG A 471 -4.10 10.31 21.28
N PHE A 472 -3.24 10.57 20.29
CA PHE A 472 -3.13 11.90 19.69
C PHE A 472 -4.23 12.13 18.66
N GLN A 473 -4.78 13.34 18.61
CA GLN A 473 -5.84 13.72 17.66
C GLN A 473 -5.48 13.46 16.19
N THR A 474 -4.19 13.49 15.85
CA THR A 474 -3.66 13.14 14.52
C THR A 474 -3.99 11.70 14.08
N PHE A 475 -4.25 10.79 15.02
CA PHE A 475 -4.39 9.34 14.78
C PHE A 475 -5.67 8.70 15.37
N GLN A 476 -6.57 9.47 16.00
CA GLN A 476 -7.84 8.94 16.56
C GLN A 476 -8.84 8.60 15.46
N ASP A 477 -9.55 7.47 15.55
CA ASP A 477 -10.56 7.08 14.57
C ASP A 477 -11.84 6.58 15.27
N HIS A 478 -13.02 6.86 14.72
CA HIS A 478 -14.33 6.58 15.35
C HIS A 478 -15.27 5.73 14.48
N ASP A 479 -14.84 5.28 13.30
CA ASP A 479 -15.77 4.69 12.34
C ASP A 479 -15.91 3.16 12.41
N LEU A 480 -17.14 2.70 12.17
CA LEU A 480 -17.52 1.29 12.12
C LEU A 480 -17.03 0.66 10.81
N PHE A 481 -15.91 -0.04 10.89
CA PHE A 481 -15.30 -0.77 9.79
C PHE A 481 -16.11 -2.03 9.41
N VAL A 482 -16.71 -2.04 8.21
CA VAL A 482 -17.34 -3.24 7.63
C VAL A 482 -16.39 -3.86 6.61
N LEU A 483 -15.65 -4.89 7.03
CA LEU A 483 -14.71 -5.60 6.15
C LEU A 483 -15.47 -6.51 5.17
N GLU A 484 -15.39 -6.20 3.88
CA GLU A 484 -15.83 -7.14 2.83
C GLU A 484 -14.81 -8.25 2.59
N LEU A 485 -15.30 -9.48 2.44
CA LEU A 485 -14.52 -10.61 1.96
C LEU A 485 -14.80 -10.78 0.45
N PRO A 486 -13.98 -10.22 -0.47
CA PRO A 486 -14.12 -10.46 -1.91
C PRO A 486 -14.07 -11.96 -2.23
N PRO A 487 -14.62 -12.46 -3.34
CA PRO A 487 -14.48 -13.88 -3.70
C PRO A 487 -13.02 -14.27 -3.97
N TYR A 488 -12.67 -15.56 -3.84
CA TYR A 488 -11.37 -16.05 -4.31
C TYR A 488 -11.30 -15.94 -5.83
N ARG A 489 -10.20 -15.37 -6.34
CA ARG A 489 -9.93 -15.27 -7.76
C ARG A 489 -8.65 -16.04 -8.10
N VAL A 490 -8.60 -16.62 -9.28
CA VAL A 490 -7.34 -17.21 -9.77
C VAL A 490 -6.53 -16.08 -10.40
N PRO A 491 -5.34 -15.75 -9.88
CA PRO A 491 -4.55 -14.63 -10.37
C PRO A 491 -4.11 -14.87 -11.82
N LYS A 492 -4.37 -13.91 -12.72
CA LYS A 492 -3.89 -13.97 -14.10
C LYS A 492 -2.37 -13.70 -14.13
N LEU A 493 -1.57 -14.66 -14.59
CA LEU A 493 -0.09 -14.53 -14.63
C LEU A 493 0.38 -13.24 -15.32
N LYS A 494 -0.26 -12.85 -16.42
CA LYS A 494 0.07 -11.62 -17.16
C LYS A 494 -0.07 -10.35 -16.29
N THR A 495 -1.13 -10.26 -15.50
CA THR A 495 -1.38 -9.13 -14.58
C THR A 495 -0.34 -9.12 -13.47
N VAL A 496 -0.06 -10.28 -12.87
CA VAL A 496 0.94 -10.46 -11.83
C VAL A 496 2.33 -10.00 -12.32
N PHE A 497 2.81 -10.52 -13.46
CA PHE A 497 4.12 -10.13 -14.01
C PHE A 497 4.18 -8.66 -14.42
N HIS A 498 3.08 -8.11 -14.94
CA HIS A 498 3.02 -6.68 -15.26
C HIS A 498 3.20 -5.82 -14.00
N LYS A 499 2.52 -6.18 -12.91
CA LYS A 499 2.65 -5.51 -11.60
C LYS A 499 4.08 -5.58 -11.07
N VAL A 500 4.68 -6.78 -11.07
CA VAL A 500 6.08 -6.98 -10.66
C VAL A 500 7.04 -6.10 -11.47
N LYS A 501 6.88 -6.06 -12.80
CA LYS A 501 7.72 -5.26 -13.68
C LYS A 501 7.63 -3.77 -13.38
N LEU A 502 6.42 -3.25 -13.14
CA LEU A 502 6.20 -1.84 -12.80
C LEU A 502 6.88 -1.48 -11.47
N GLU A 503 6.71 -2.30 -10.44
CA GLU A 503 7.28 -2.06 -9.11
C GLU A 503 8.81 -2.14 -9.10
N VAL A 504 9.39 -3.15 -9.77
CA VAL A 504 10.84 -3.29 -9.91
C VAL A 504 11.44 -2.11 -10.69
N LYS A 505 10.80 -1.66 -11.78
CA LYS A 505 11.23 -0.48 -12.53
C LYS A 505 11.16 0.79 -11.67
N GLY A 506 10.12 0.91 -10.85
CA GLY A 506 9.95 1.99 -9.87
C GLY A 506 11.06 2.00 -8.83
N TYR A 507 11.43 0.83 -8.29
CA TYR A 507 12.54 0.65 -7.37
C TYR A 507 13.87 1.09 -8.00
N ILE A 508 14.22 0.59 -9.19
CA ILE A 508 15.48 0.92 -9.88
C ILE A 508 15.62 2.44 -10.08
N LYS A 509 14.61 3.10 -10.66
CA LYS A 509 14.67 4.55 -10.92
C LYS A 509 14.87 5.38 -9.65
N LYS A 510 14.26 4.98 -8.53
CA LYS A 510 14.31 5.71 -7.26
C LYS A 510 15.58 5.41 -6.47
N ALA A 511 15.95 4.13 -6.39
CA ALA A 511 17.09 3.67 -5.62
C ALA A 511 18.41 4.12 -6.24
N THR A 512 18.58 4.01 -7.57
CA THR A 512 19.82 4.43 -8.24
C THR A 512 20.11 5.92 -8.02
N ASN A 513 19.12 6.81 -8.05
CA ASN A 513 19.40 8.24 -7.85
C ASN A 513 19.74 8.58 -6.39
N VAL A 514 18.92 8.14 -5.43
CA VAL A 514 19.10 8.58 -4.02
C VAL A 514 20.21 7.81 -3.33
N VAL A 515 20.32 6.49 -3.56
CA VAL A 515 21.31 5.65 -2.87
C VAL A 515 22.71 5.89 -3.44
N LEU A 516 22.85 6.14 -4.74
CA LEU A 516 24.16 6.46 -5.35
C LEU A 516 24.79 7.70 -4.71
N TRP A 517 24.06 8.81 -4.62
CA TRP A 517 24.58 10.03 -4.00
C TRP A 517 24.94 9.83 -2.53
N ALA A 518 24.13 9.06 -1.82
CA ALA A 518 24.36 8.71 -0.44
C ALA A 518 25.62 7.83 -0.24
N MET A 519 25.87 6.86 -1.14
CA MET A 519 27.06 6.02 -1.12
C MET A 519 28.33 6.79 -1.51
N ILE A 520 28.26 7.67 -2.50
CA ILE A 520 29.36 8.58 -2.84
C ILE A 520 29.73 9.45 -1.62
N LEU A 521 28.72 10.01 -0.94
CA LEU A 521 28.94 10.82 0.26
C LEU A 521 29.62 10.02 1.38
N ILE A 522 29.14 8.80 1.67
CA ILE A 522 29.79 7.92 2.67
C ILE A 522 31.22 7.64 2.25
N TRP A 523 31.47 7.27 1.00
CA TRP A 523 32.81 6.97 0.53
C TRP A 523 33.76 8.16 0.73
N VAL A 524 33.33 9.38 0.40
CA VAL A 524 34.11 10.61 0.63
C VAL A 524 34.47 10.77 2.11
N ILE A 525 33.49 10.58 3.00
CA ILE A 525 33.67 10.72 4.46
C ILE A 525 34.55 9.57 5.03
N SER A 526 34.50 8.38 4.44
CA SER A 526 35.31 7.22 4.82
C SER A 526 36.73 7.24 4.24
N TYR A 527 36.96 7.94 3.13
CA TYR A 527 38.26 8.02 2.46
C TYR A 527 39.12 9.19 2.96
N PHE A 528 38.56 10.40 3.03
CA PHE A 528 39.32 11.58 3.42
C PHE A 528 39.50 11.69 4.94
N PRO A 529 40.61 12.28 5.44
CA PRO A 529 41.64 13.05 4.72
C PRO A 529 42.87 12.27 4.21
N LYS A 530 43.21 11.10 4.78
CA LYS A 530 44.49 10.40 4.51
C LYS A 530 44.35 9.10 3.69
N GLY A 531 43.16 8.75 3.22
CA GLY A 531 42.92 7.49 2.48
C GLY A 531 42.93 6.23 3.36
N ASN A 532 42.84 6.38 4.68
CA ASN A 532 42.76 5.25 5.63
C ASN A 532 41.53 5.43 6.54
N ILE A 533 40.72 4.37 6.64
CA ILE A 533 39.43 4.36 7.33
C ILE A 533 39.56 4.72 8.82
N GLU A 534 40.63 4.33 9.51
CA GLU A 534 40.85 4.65 10.94
C GLU A 534 41.14 6.15 11.20
N SER A 535 41.58 6.87 10.16
CA SER A 535 41.92 8.30 10.22
C SER A 535 40.89 9.19 9.52
N SER A 536 39.82 8.59 9.01
CA SER A 536 38.83 9.24 8.17
C SER A 536 37.87 10.12 8.98
N TYR A 537 37.09 10.95 8.27
CA TYR A 537 36.03 11.73 8.91
C TYR A 537 34.97 10.85 9.57
N ILE A 538 34.66 9.65 9.02
CA ILE A 538 33.69 8.73 9.64
C ILE A 538 34.22 8.17 10.97
N ALA A 539 35.52 7.90 11.06
CA ALA A 539 36.16 7.47 12.30
C ALA A 539 36.22 8.60 13.34
N SER A 540 36.51 9.83 12.92
CA SER A 540 36.46 11.01 13.80
C SER A 540 35.06 11.22 14.35
N PHE A 541 34.03 11.14 13.50
CA PHE A 541 32.64 11.20 13.93
C PHE A 541 32.30 10.07 14.89
N GLY A 542 32.68 8.82 14.58
CA GLY A 542 32.44 7.66 15.44
C GLY A 542 33.04 7.83 16.83
N ARG A 543 34.27 8.36 16.94
CA ARG A 543 34.94 8.62 18.24
C ARG A 543 34.33 9.79 19.02
N SER A 544 33.83 10.83 18.34
CA SER A 544 33.14 11.93 19.02
C SER A 544 31.74 11.52 19.47
N ALA A 545 30.99 10.87 18.59
CA ALA A 545 29.64 10.40 18.86
C ALA A 545 29.61 9.23 19.86
N SER A 546 30.69 8.45 19.99
CA SER A 546 30.73 7.31 20.91
C SER A 546 30.41 7.68 22.35
N VAL A 547 30.73 8.90 22.79
CA VAL A 547 30.37 9.41 24.13
C VAL A 547 28.86 9.38 24.35
N LEU A 548 28.07 9.76 23.34
CA LEU A 548 26.61 9.71 23.40
C LEU A 548 26.08 8.27 23.47
N TYR A 549 26.80 7.31 22.86
CA TYR A 549 26.40 5.91 22.78
C TYR A 549 26.99 5.02 23.88
N GLN A 550 27.92 5.53 24.70
CA GLN A 550 28.51 4.81 25.83
C GLN A 550 27.47 4.30 26.83
N PRO A 551 26.42 5.08 27.21
CA PRO A 551 25.37 4.62 28.12
C PRO A 551 24.53 3.44 27.58
N LEU A 552 24.62 3.16 26.27
CA LEU A 552 23.94 2.04 25.60
C LEU A 552 24.82 0.78 25.56
N GLY A 553 26.03 0.86 26.11
CA GLY A 553 26.98 -0.24 26.17
C GLY A 553 27.86 -0.39 24.92
N PHE A 554 27.29 -0.39 23.72
CA PHE A 554 28.08 -0.64 22.50
C PHE A 554 28.97 0.54 22.08
N GLY A 555 28.69 1.76 22.57
CA GLY A 555 29.51 2.95 22.29
C GLY A 555 30.89 2.98 22.96
N THR A 556 31.32 1.91 23.64
CA THR A 556 32.73 1.77 24.06
C THR A 556 33.68 1.55 22.88
N ARG A 557 33.15 1.10 21.75
CA ARG A 557 33.87 0.92 20.49
C ARG A 557 33.37 1.95 19.48
N TRP A 558 34.29 2.64 18.81
CA TRP A 558 33.94 3.68 17.84
C TRP A 558 33.49 3.05 16.52
N GLU A 559 33.94 1.83 16.21
CA GLU A 559 33.65 1.07 15.00
C GLU A 559 32.14 0.83 14.86
N THR A 560 31.47 0.48 15.97
CA THR A 560 30.02 0.25 16.00
C THR A 560 29.25 1.54 15.75
N VAL A 561 29.69 2.67 16.31
CA VAL A 561 29.05 3.98 16.16
C VAL A 561 29.31 4.57 14.78
N ALA A 562 30.52 4.41 14.24
CA ALA A 562 30.88 4.83 12.88
C ALA A 562 30.12 4.08 11.79
N SER A 563 29.64 2.86 12.07
CA SER A 563 28.80 2.09 11.15
C SER A 563 27.34 2.60 11.04
N LEU A 564 26.85 3.35 12.04
CA LEU A 564 25.44 3.77 12.11
C LEU A 564 25.00 4.74 11.00
N PRO A 565 25.78 5.74 10.58
CA PRO A 565 25.40 6.62 9.46
C PRO A 565 25.17 5.84 8.16
N GLY A 566 26.02 4.85 7.86
CA GLY A 566 25.82 3.94 6.73
C GLY A 566 24.51 3.18 6.83
N SER A 567 24.20 2.71 8.05
CA SER A 567 22.97 1.96 8.34
C SER A 567 21.66 2.72 8.02
N VAL A 568 21.69 4.06 8.00
CA VAL A 568 20.53 4.89 7.64
C VAL A 568 20.25 4.79 6.14
N ILE A 569 21.28 4.57 5.32
CA ILE A 569 21.14 4.47 3.86
C ILE A 569 20.78 3.04 3.48
N ALA A 570 21.59 2.07 3.92
CA ALA A 570 21.33 0.64 3.74
C ALA A 570 21.92 -0.15 4.92
N LYS A 571 21.17 -1.12 5.47
CA LYS A 571 21.56 -1.82 6.70
C LYS A 571 22.79 -2.72 6.55
N GLU A 572 22.94 -3.34 5.39
CA GLU A 572 24.10 -4.19 5.06
C GLU A 572 25.43 -3.44 5.05
N THR A 573 25.42 -2.11 4.83
CA THR A 573 26.64 -1.29 4.87
C THR A 573 27.31 -1.35 6.23
N VAL A 574 26.59 -1.70 7.31
CA VAL A 574 27.17 -1.98 8.63
C VAL A 574 28.13 -3.17 8.56
N VAL A 575 27.73 -4.25 7.90
CA VAL A 575 28.57 -5.44 7.74
C VAL A 575 29.76 -5.13 6.86
N GLY A 576 29.56 -4.48 5.70
CA GLY A 576 30.65 -4.09 4.82
C GLY A 576 31.65 -3.12 5.47
N PHE A 577 31.17 -2.16 6.27
CA PHE A 577 32.02 -1.25 7.04
C PHE A 577 32.83 -2.00 8.11
N LEU A 578 32.19 -2.88 8.88
CA LEU A 578 32.88 -3.66 9.90
C LEU A 578 33.90 -4.64 9.28
N ASP A 579 33.57 -5.23 8.13
CA ASP A 579 34.49 -6.08 7.37
C ASP A 579 35.76 -5.33 6.98
N GLN A 580 35.59 -4.15 6.36
CA GLN A 580 36.71 -3.32 5.93
C GLN A 580 37.58 -2.82 7.10
N VAL A 581 36.95 -2.42 8.22
CA VAL A 581 37.66 -1.86 9.39
C VAL A 581 38.34 -2.95 10.20
N LEU A 582 37.70 -4.10 10.40
CA LEU A 582 38.19 -5.13 11.33
C LEU A 582 39.17 -6.11 10.67
N LEU A 583 38.96 -6.49 9.40
CA LEU A 583 39.84 -7.43 8.71
C LEU A 583 41.07 -6.76 8.08
N LYS A 584 41.15 -5.42 8.12
CA LYS A 584 42.27 -4.63 7.58
C LYS A 584 42.70 -5.14 6.21
N THR A 585 41.76 -5.24 5.27
CA THR A 585 42.01 -5.75 3.93
C THR A 585 43.01 -4.84 3.22
N LYS A 586 44.31 -5.16 3.38
CA LYS A 586 45.39 -4.63 2.55
C LYS A 586 45.36 -5.45 1.28
N SER A 587 44.92 -4.85 0.20
CA SER A 587 45.21 -5.43 -1.10
C SER A 587 45.35 -4.34 -2.15
N ASP A 588 46.59 -3.98 -2.44
CA ASP A 588 46.96 -3.66 -3.82
C ASP A 588 46.77 -4.97 -4.62
N VAL A 589 45.53 -5.31 -4.98
CA VAL A 589 45.24 -6.44 -5.88
C VAL A 589 45.74 -6.04 -7.26
N THR A 590 46.78 -6.69 -7.74
CA THR A 590 47.16 -6.63 -9.16
C THR A 590 46.16 -7.48 -9.93
N TYR A 591 45.22 -6.82 -10.61
CA TYR A 591 44.30 -7.50 -11.52
C TYR A 591 45.01 -7.85 -12.83
N GLU A 592 44.79 -9.06 -13.35
CA GLU A 592 45.26 -9.48 -14.67
C GLU A 592 44.11 -9.47 -15.70
N TRP A 593 44.44 -9.19 -16.96
CA TRP A 593 43.48 -9.03 -18.06
C TRP A 593 43.12 -10.40 -18.68
N ASN A 594 42.08 -11.07 -18.16
CA ASN A 594 41.62 -12.38 -18.64
C ASN A 594 40.12 -12.40 -19.00
N LEU A 595 39.74 -11.67 -20.06
CA LEU A 595 38.34 -11.44 -20.45
C LEU A 595 37.58 -12.74 -20.80
N TRP A 596 38.22 -13.67 -21.52
CA TRP A 596 37.57 -14.90 -21.95
C TRP A 596 37.23 -15.85 -20.79
N GLU A 597 38.15 -16.00 -19.84
CA GLU A 597 37.97 -16.88 -18.70
C GLU A 597 36.98 -16.29 -17.67
N ASP A 598 37.07 -14.99 -17.42
CA ASP A 598 36.14 -14.29 -16.52
C ASP A 598 34.71 -14.26 -17.08
N THR A 599 34.54 -14.03 -18.39
CA THR A 599 33.20 -14.06 -19.02
C THR A 599 32.61 -15.46 -19.03
N ARG A 600 33.41 -16.50 -19.26
CA ARG A 600 32.98 -17.90 -19.13
C ARG A 600 32.55 -18.20 -17.69
N THR A 601 33.34 -17.77 -16.71
CA THR A 601 33.03 -17.95 -15.28
C THR A 601 31.73 -17.23 -14.91
N LEU A 602 31.52 -16.02 -15.42
CA LEU A 602 30.28 -15.27 -15.26
C LEU A 602 29.06 -16.04 -15.83
N ALA A 603 29.18 -16.60 -17.03
CA ALA A 603 28.11 -17.38 -17.65
C ALA A 603 27.81 -18.67 -16.87
N VAL A 604 28.83 -19.37 -16.37
CA VAL A 604 28.67 -20.55 -15.52
C VAL A 604 27.97 -20.17 -14.20
N LYS A 605 28.39 -19.06 -13.56
CA LYS A 605 27.76 -18.58 -12.33
C LYS A 605 26.32 -18.13 -12.53
N LEU A 606 25.98 -17.54 -13.68
CA LEU A 606 24.59 -17.24 -14.01
C LEU A 606 23.77 -18.54 -14.12
N GLY A 607 24.30 -19.54 -14.82
CA GLY A 607 23.67 -20.85 -14.96
C GLY A 607 23.47 -21.56 -13.62
N SER A 608 24.48 -21.54 -12.74
CA SER A 608 24.36 -22.09 -11.39
C SER A 608 23.38 -21.29 -10.55
N ALA A 609 23.43 -19.96 -10.55
CA ALA A 609 22.51 -19.13 -9.78
C ALA A 609 21.04 -19.35 -10.16
N VAL A 610 20.71 -19.48 -11.45
CA VAL A 610 19.35 -19.78 -11.90
C VAL A 610 18.93 -21.19 -11.47
N LYS A 611 19.82 -22.18 -11.60
CA LYS A 611 19.56 -23.56 -11.19
C LYS A 611 19.37 -23.65 -9.67
N ASP A 612 20.27 -23.05 -8.91
CA ASP A 612 20.28 -23.05 -7.44
C ASP A 612 19.08 -22.27 -6.91
N SER A 613 18.69 -21.15 -7.54
CA SER A 613 17.44 -20.45 -7.24
C SER A 613 16.23 -21.38 -7.40
N ALA A 614 16.12 -22.10 -8.52
CA ALA A 614 15.01 -23.02 -8.76
C ALA A 614 15.01 -24.22 -7.79
N VAL A 615 16.18 -24.76 -7.44
CA VAL A 615 16.31 -25.86 -6.47
C VAL A 615 15.96 -25.37 -5.06
N ASN A 616 16.52 -24.24 -4.63
CA ASN A 616 16.31 -23.66 -3.31
C ASN A 616 14.86 -23.23 -3.07
N MET A 617 14.09 -22.97 -4.12
CA MET A 617 12.64 -22.74 -4.02
C MET A 617 11.86 -24.00 -3.59
N VAL A 618 12.40 -25.20 -3.85
CA VAL A 618 11.75 -26.48 -3.56
C VAL A 618 12.37 -27.16 -2.33
N THR A 619 13.67 -27.01 -2.12
CA THR A 619 14.37 -27.61 -0.98
C THR A 619 14.53 -26.63 0.17
N ILE A 620 13.93 -26.95 1.31
CA ILE A 620 14.18 -26.26 2.59
C ILE A 620 15.55 -26.71 3.11
N GLY A 621 16.65 -26.18 2.55
CA GLY A 621 18.00 -26.64 2.90
C GLY A 621 19.08 -25.58 2.69
N GLY A 622 19.82 -25.30 3.77
CA GLY A 622 21.13 -24.64 3.76
C GLY A 622 21.12 -23.12 3.88
N TYR A 623 21.23 -22.60 5.11
CA TYR A 623 21.74 -21.25 5.32
C TYR A 623 23.24 -21.25 5.00
N GLU A 624 23.67 -20.37 4.10
CA GLU A 624 25.09 -20.19 3.82
C GLU A 624 25.83 -19.71 5.07
N LYS A 625 26.96 -20.36 5.35
CA LYS A 625 27.84 -20.04 6.47
C LYS A 625 28.53 -18.70 6.15
N GLN A 626 28.21 -17.68 6.93
CA GLN A 626 28.92 -16.38 6.88
C GLN A 626 30.41 -16.60 7.23
N SER A 627 31.31 -15.78 6.66
CA SER A 627 32.76 -15.98 6.77
C SER A 627 33.23 -16.11 8.23
N ASP A 628 33.81 -17.27 8.59
CA ASP A 628 34.30 -17.57 9.94
C ASP A 628 35.32 -16.52 10.45
N SER A 629 36.07 -15.88 9.55
CA SER A 629 37.04 -14.82 9.86
C SER A 629 36.40 -13.54 10.43
N LEU A 630 35.34 -13.03 9.79
CA LEU A 630 34.65 -11.82 10.24
C LEU A 630 33.92 -12.05 11.57
N VAL A 631 33.32 -13.23 11.74
CA VAL A 631 32.68 -13.64 13.00
C VAL A 631 33.70 -13.62 14.14
N HIS A 632 34.92 -14.11 13.89
CA HIS A 632 36.01 -14.06 14.86
C HIS A 632 36.40 -12.62 15.20
N ALA A 633 36.66 -11.78 14.20
CA ALA A 633 37.05 -10.38 14.41
C ALA A 633 35.99 -9.59 15.21
N ILE A 634 34.70 -9.86 14.98
CA ILE A 634 33.61 -9.24 15.74
C ILE A 634 33.54 -9.74 17.18
N SER A 635 33.87 -11.00 17.43
CA SER A 635 33.93 -11.54 18.80
C SER A 635 35.02 -10.85 19.65
N GLU A 636 36.05 -10.29 19.02
CA GLU A 636 37.13 -9.55 19.68
C GLU A 636 36.78 -8.08 20.00
N LEU A 637 35.66 -7.55 19.48
CA LEU A 637 35.21 -6.19 19.79
C LEU A 637 35.07 -5.99 21.31
N TRP A 638 34.53 -6.98 22.02
CA TRP A 638 34.35 -6.94 23.46
C TRP A 638 34.69 -8.28 24.10
N THR A 639 35.59 -8.25 25.07
CA THR A 639 36.03 -9.43 25.85
C THR A 639 35.62 -9.32 27.33
N ASP A 640 34.91 -8.26 27.71
CA ASP A 640 34.45 -8.02 29.07
C ASP A 640 33.22 -8.86 29.44
N ARG A 641 32.90 -8.94 30.73
CA ARG A 641 31.74 -9.70 31.25
C ARG A 641 30.41 -9.28 30.59
N LEU A 642 30.30 -8.02 30.17
CA LEU A 642 29.12 -7.43 29.53
C LEU A 642 29.12 -7.55 28.00
N ALA A 643 30.11 -8.19 27.37
CA ALA A 643 30.27 -8.27 25.92
C ALA A 643 28.99 -8.74 25.20
N LYS A 644 28.34 -9.78 25.71
CA LYS A 644 27.07 -10.31 25.17
C LYS A 644 25.95 -9.28 25.25
N LEU A 645 25.85 -8.55 26.36
CA LEU A 645 24.83 -7.51 26.55
C LEU A 645 25.07 -6.33 25.60
N ARG A 646 26.33 -5.92 25.38
CA ARG A 646 26.69 -4.87 24.40
C ARG A 646 26.31 -5.29 22.98
N ALA A 647 26.64 -6.51 22.59
CA ALA A 647 26.26 -7.07 21.30
C ALA A 647 24.74 -7.11 21.11
N PHE A 648 23.99 -7.51 22.14
CA PHE A 648 22.53 -7.51 22.11
C PHE A 648 21.95 -6.10 21.97
N CYS A 649 22.46 -5.13 22.72
CA CYS A 649 22.02 -3.73 22.64
C CYS A 649 22.34 -3.11 21.27
N PHE A 650 23.48 -3.47 20.66
CA PHE A 650 23.80 -3.05 19.29
C PHE A 650 22.82 -3.63 18.27
N MET A 651 22.55 -4.95 18.31
CA MET A 651 21.56 -5.59 17.45
C MET A 651 20.18 -4.93 17.59
N LEU A 652 19.76 -4.65 18.83
CA LEU A 652 18.48 -4.02 19.11
C LEU A 652 18.42 -2.56 18.63
N TYR A 653 19.51 -1.80 18.77
CA TYR A 653 19.57 -0.44 18.25
C TYR A 653 19.49 -0.43 16.72
N VAL A 654 20.22 -1.33 16.04
CA VAL A 654 20.17 -1.48 14.58
C VAL A 654 18.78 -1.91 14.11
N LEU A 655 18.07 -2.73 14.89
CA LEU A 655 16.67 -3.09 14.67
C LEU A 655 15.74 -1.89 14.70
N LEU A 656 15.77 -1.11 15.78
CA LEU A 656 14.74 -0.10 15.99
C LEU A 656 15.04 1.21 15.23
N SER A 657 16.30 1.42 14.84
CA SER A 657 16.73 2.59 14.05
C SER A 657 16.24 2.57 12.62
N ILE A 658 16.36 3.73 11.96
CA ILE A 658 15.90 3.98 10.58
C ILE A 658 16.28 2.80 9.65
N PRO A 659 15.31 2.13 9.00
CA PRO A 659 15.57 0.93 8.19
C PRO A 659 16.41 1.23 6.94
N CYS A 660 16.01 2.22 6.15
CA CYS A 660 16.78 2.71 5.00
C CYS A 660 16.23 4.06 4.54
N VAL A 661 17.04 4.79 3.75
CA VAL A 661 16.66 6.09 3.19
C VAL A 661 15.46 5.98 2.24
N MET A 662 15.28 4.82 1.60
CA MET A 662 14.13 4.55 0.73
C MET A 662 12.81 4.53 1.51
N THR A 663 12.80 4.00 2.74
CA THR A 663 11.60 4.04 3.59
C THR A 663 11.25 5.47 3.98
N LEU A 664 12.23 6.30 4.30
CA LEU A 664 12.01 7.72 4.59
C LEU A 664 11.45 8.46 3.37
N ASN A 665 11.99 8.20 2.17
CA ASN A 665 11.47 8.76 0.92
C ASN A 665 10.03 8.30 0.64
N ALA A 666 9.71 7.03 0.91
CA ALA A 666 8.34 6.54 0.78
C ALA A 666 7.39 7.29 1.73
N ILE A 667 7.74 7.42 3.02
CA ILE A 667 6.92 8.16 4.00
C ILE A 667 6.77 9.63 3.59
N TYR A 668 7.85 10.26 3.11
CA TYR A 668 7.82 11.64 2.63
C TYR A 668 6.88 11.84 1.44
N ARG A 669 6.94 10.95 0.45
CA ARG A 669 6.10 11.05 -0.75
C ARG A 669 4.64 10.78 -0.45
N GLU A 670 4.35 9.80 0.41
CA GLU A 670 2.98 9.43 0.74
C GLU A 670 2.32 10.42 1.71
N TYR A 671 3.03 10.86 2.74
CA TYR A 671 2.41 11.58 3.87
C TYR A 671 2.99 12.97 4.14
N GLY A 672 3.98 13.39 3.36
CA GLY A 672 4.60 14.72 3.45
C GLY A 672 5.57 14.89 4.62
N ARG A 673 6.03 16.15 4.78
CA ARG A 673 7.11 16.52 5.71
C ARG A 673 6.78 16.29 7.18
N LYS A 674 5.54 16.56 7.59
CA LYS A 674 5.13 16.47 9.00
C LYS A 674 5.25 15.03 9.52
N LEU A 675 4.73 14.06 8.77
CA LEU A 675 4.81 12.65 9.18
C LEU A 675 6.25 12.12 9.10
N LEU A 676 7.02 12.54 8.09
CA LEU A 676 8.44 12.21 8.00
C LEU A 676 9.20 12.62 9.28
N LEU A 677 9.01 13.85 9.76
CA LEU A 677 9.68 14.35 10.97
C LEU A 677 9.26 13.59 12.23
N ILE A 678 7.97 13.25 12.37
CA ILE A 678 7.48 12.41 13.47
C ILE A 678 8.16 11.04 13.42
N SER A 679 8.21 10.43 12.23
CA SER A 679 8.77 9.11 12.01
C SER A 679 10.28 9.08 12.31
N ILE A 680 11.05 10.06 11.81
CA ILE A 680 12.48 10.21 12.13
C ILE A 680 12.67 10.41 13.63
N SER A 681 11.91 11.30 14.26
CA SER A 681 12.05 11.58 15.71
C SER A 681 11.80 10.31 16.53
N THR A 682 10.79 9.54 16.16
CA THR A 682 10.46 8.28 16.83
C THR A 682 11.57 7.26 16.64
N MET A 683 12.11 7.12 15.42
CA MET A 683 13.23 6.22 15.11
C MET A 683 14.60 6.68 15.63
N LEU A 684 14.72 7.87 16.23
CA LEU A 684 15.92 8.31 16.94
C LEU A 684 15.77 8.12 18.45
N ILE A 685 14.61 8.49 19.00
CA ILE A 685 14.34 8.45 20.43
C ILE A 685 14.10 7.02 20.92
N VAL A 686 13.22 6.28 20.25
CA VAL A 686 12.79 4.95 20.71
C VAL A 686 13.96 3.96 20.77
N PRO A 687 14.81 3.81 19.73
CA PRO A 687 15.93 2.87 19.78
C PRO A 687 16.92 3.19 20.89
N TYR A 688 17.18 4.49 21.08
CA TYR A 688 18.10 4.97 22.10
C TYR A 688 17.58 4.62 23.50
N LEU A 689 16.31 4.96 23.80
CA LEU A 689 15.70 4.66 25.08
C LEU A 689 15.63 3.15 25.34
N THR A 690 15.19 2.35 24.36
CA THR A 690 15.06 0.90 24.54
C THR A 690 16.43 0.25 24.82
N ALA A 691 17.46 0.58 24.04
CA ALA A 691 18.81 0.06 24.27
C ALA A 691 19.41 0.57 25.58
N PHE A 692 19.18 1.84 25.94
CA PHE A 692 19.62 2.41 27.22
C PHE A 692 19.00 1.66 28.42
N PHE A 693 17.67 1.53 28.46
CA PHE A 693 17.01 0.85 29.57
C PHE A 693 17.44 -0.61 29.68
N ILE A 694 17.54 -1.34 28.56
CA ILE A 694 17.97 -2.74 28.58
C ILE A 694 19.42 -2.85 29.05
N PHE A 695 20.33 -2.01 28.55
CA PHE A 695 21.72 -2.06 28.97
C PHE A 695 21.86 -1.78 30.47
N GLN A 696 21.27 -0.69 30.97
CA GLN A 696 21.42 -0.27 32.36
C GLN A 696 20.79 -1.27 33.34
N ILE A 697 19.56 -1.74 33.07
CA ILE A 697 18.86 -2.69 33.93
C ILE A 697 19.63 -4.01 34.01
N PHE A 698 20.03 -4.57 32.85
CA PHE A 698 20.72 -5.86 32.85
C PHE A 698 22.17 -5.76 33.31
N SER A 699 22.85 -4.61 33.14
CA SER A 699 24.19 -4.40 33.69
C SER A 699 24.22 -4.33 35.23
N LEU A 700 23.10 -3.99 35.87
CA LEU A 700 22.97 -4.03 37.33
C LEU A 700 22.71 -5.44 37.85
N ILE A 701 22.06 -6.28 37.04
CA ILE A 701 21.71 -7.67 37.39
C ILE A 701 22.88 -8.62 37.15
N LEU A 702 23.70 -8.35 36.12
CA LEU A 702 24.90 -9.13 35.75
C LEU A 702 26.11 -8.65 36.56
#